data_AF-A0A8J7EC47-F1
#
_entry.id   AF-A0A8J7EC47-F1
#
_cell.length_a   1.000
_cell.length_b   1.000
_cell.length_c   1.000
_cell.angle_alpha   90.00
_cell.angle_beta   90.00
_cell.angle_gamma   90.00
#
_symmetry.space_group_name_H-M   'P 1'
#
loop_
_entity.id
_entity.type
_entity.pdbx_description
1 polymer ?
#
loop_
_entity_poly.entity_id
_entity_poly.type
_entity_poly.pdbx_seq_one_letter_code
_entity_poly.pdbx_strand_id
1 'polypeptide(L)'
;MPRAVILTALPVEYQAVRAHLTNPQEVIHPQGTIYEQGQFTANGHTWDVNIVEIGAGNSGAALETERAISFFNPNVILFVGVAGGIKDVSLGDVVASTKIYGYESGKAEETFKPRPEVGLSTYGLEQRARAEARKADWLKRLPSAPAPTPNVFVAPIAAGEKVIASVKSEVFQFLRTNYGDAVAVEMEGFGFLDAARASQQVSALVIRGISDLIDNKTEADHKGYQEIASCHASAFAFELLAKKISENSINESQENINSELFRGNDVGLGQEARKTVIEQKNGESSKKDNSGSESLENQISPTPYQQGQMSSKEIISKELKSKKNLLKKLALDIESQGGLHDCAEHLLIEYGNLKREIKQLEENLIDYKASSDVEFSEYSIPSPGLFIDRPRERERLEGLLRSSERYIKNIVIQGMGGVGKTYLAIETARAVENSFKKVIWVSANDRPISLTDLLEIFLRSIGYRSDQLTINQKRAQVSELLSKEPYLLIVDSFERIGDKQVDNFIAENVNHPSKVLITTRYFWPRESYVITLEGFDINQTSEMLSVAGKTRGVNHEFTEQEVRSVQELTDGLPFAISLMIGQLVQGIPLTRVSRSLTDQNRRNLPEETGKESWINLLFANLFLNSWNLLDDSAHRILMSMTFFAAPASEEAIQRISGVPSNDFQPEISNLIRMSLLIPNRNKVGGDELRCSIHPLTRSFAEAEINKDQILKNAMYSEAVRYFSDLMEQFGKPGLELSNYDRLEQDLPNCLAAFEWCRNQREMSSTLRIVENLNHFLFERGFWDTRIQICSSASELEYEASNKNYESSWELAFWAGWVYSRQNNYEDAKRCLIKAQEHLDKVAIKNPLRDFYQAKNSQLHALIAHGEAVEEYKRVSESGENTSRAEELFMQANTCHDEARKLLEQYIDQKSAVWTFEEPDYAIALVDSNQGDLFVDMGHWKDSIEDTRESRHYYTLAQQLYSKVLANAQNSQWANRDALIAFSAANLGHVEIWLAEKPIEEIRRRFDEALNIARFLGRTHTVAWCYRGYGLLEQRSAKTITSIRRQQSKLKEAQNWLKQALDNFERLGRQERVKETEESLSEVEAALADLGEE
;
A
#
# COMPACT_ATOMS: atom_id res chain seq x y z
N MET A 1 -34.88 -22.65 11.06
CA MET A 1 -34.88 -23.67 10.00
C MET A 1 -33.77 -23.30 9.03
N PRO A 2 -32.88 -24.23 8.63
CA PRO A 2 -31.77 -23.90 7.75
C PRO A 2 -32.29 -23.51 6.37
N ARG A 3 -31.69 -22.46 5.79
CA ARG A 3 -32.14 -21.88 4.53
C ARG A 3 -31.08 -22.04 3.45
N ALA A 4 -31.52 -22.48 2.28
CA ALA A 4 -30.71 -22.57 1.08
C ALA A 4 -31.29 -21.68 -0.03
N VAL A 5 -30.42 -21.16 -0.88
CA VAL A 5 -30.78 -20.53 -2.15
C VAL A 5 -30.12 -21.33 -3.27
N ILE A 6 -30.84 -21.66 -4.34
CA ILE A 6 -30.30 -22.35 -5.51
C ILE A 6 -30.58 -21.52 -6.76
N LEU A 7 -29.52 -21.10 -7.44
CA LEU A 7 -29.58 -20.37 -8.70
C LEU A 7 -29.38 -21.35 -9.86
N THR A 8 -30.18 -21.19 -10.91
CA THR A 8 -30.11 -21.97 -12.15
C THR A 8 -30.12 -21.02 -13.35
N ALA A 9 -29.47 -21.37 -14.44
CA ALA A 9 -29.41 -20.53 -15.64
C ALA A 9 -30.54 -20.82 -16.63
N LEU A 10 -30.99 -22.08 -16.72
CA LEU A 10 -31.92 -22.54 -17.76
C LEU A 10 -33.22 -23.14 -17.20
N PRO A 11 -34.34 -23.11 -17.95
CA PRO A 11 -35.61 -23.68 -17.50
C PRO A 11 -35.54 -25.15 -17.11
N VAL A 12 -34.76 -25.96 -17.85
CA VAL A 12 -34.60 -27.40 -17.56
C VAL A 12 -33.86 -27.64 -16.24
N GLU A 13 -32.89 -26.78 -15.92
CA GLU A 13 -32.14 -26.82 -14.66
C GLU A 13 -33.06 -26.43 -13.49
N TYR A 14 -33.82 -25.34 -13.68
CA TYR A 14 -34.82 -24.86 -12.73
C TYR A 14 -35.84 -25.95 -12.39
N GLN A 15 -36.42 -26.60 -13.41
CA GLN A 15 -37.38 -27.70 -13.19
C GLN A 15 -36.75 -28.90 -12.48
N ALA A 16 -35.50 -29.25 -12.79
CA ALA A 16 -34.79 -30.34 -12.14
C ALA A 16 -34.50 -30.07 -10.65
N VAL A 17 -34.26 -28.81 -10.28
CA VAL A 17 -34.12 -28.39 -8.87
C VAL A 17 -35.48 -28.37 -8.18
N ARG A 18 -36.49 -27.75 -8.83
CA ARG A 18 -37.86 -27.62 -8.33
C ARG A 18 -38.51 -28.97 -7.99
N ALA A 19 -38.18 -30.02 -8.74
CA ALA A 19 -38.70 -31.38 -8.53
C ALA A 19 -38.36 -31.98 -7.15
N HIS A 20 -37.35 -31.46 -6.44
CA HIS A 20 -37.01 -31.90 -5.07
C HIS A 20 -37.80 -31.17 -3.97
N LEU A 21 -38.57 -30.13 -4.34
CA LEU A 21 -39.27 -29.29 -3.38
C LEU A 21 -40.71 -29.72 -3.18
N THR A 22 -41.20 -29.56 -1.95
CA THR A 22 -42.62 -29.66 -1.60
C THR A 22 -43.19 -28.27 -1.29
N ASN A 23 -44.47 -28.07 -1.61
CA ASN A 23 -45.20 -26.82 -1.39
C ASN A 23 -44.52 -25.55 -1.95
N PRO A 24 -44.07 -25.52 -3.22
CA PRO A 24 -43.46 -24.33 -3.80
C PRO A 24 -44.48 -23.17 -3.86
N GLN A 25 -44.06 -21.97 -3.45
CA GLN A 25 -44.82 -20.72 -3.48
C GLN A 25 -43.96 -19.61 -4.06
N GLU A 26 -44.56 -18.69 -4.81
CA GLU A 26 -43.83 -17.53 -5.32
C GLU A 26 -43.52 -16.53 -4.20
N VAL A 27 -42.27 -16.04 -4.19
CA VAL A 27 -41.81 -14.96 -3.32
C VAL A 27 -41.20 -13.89 -4.22
N ILE A 28 -41.80 -12.69 -4.20
CA ILE A 28 -41.39 -11.60 -5.08
C ILE A 28 -40.48 -10.65 -4.29
N HIS A 29 -39.26 -10.48 -4.78
CA HIS A 29 -38.31 -9.49 -4.30
C HIS A 29 -38.86 -8.07 -4.51
N PRO A 30 -38.63 -7.10 -3.61
CA PRO A 30 -39.12 -5.72 -3.79
C PRO A 30 -38.66 -5.04 -5.08
N GLN A 31 -37.51 -5.48 -5.62
CA GLN A 31 -36.92 -4.99 -6.88
C GLN A 31 -37.30 -5.86 -8.10
N GLY A 32 -38.22 -6.82 -7.95
CA GLY A 32 -38.92 -7.48 -9.06
C GLY A 32 -38.50 -8.91 -9.43
N THR A 33 -37.42 -9.46 -8.87
CA THR A 33 -37.09 -10.90 -9.06
C THR A 33 -38.17 -11.77 -8.44
N ILE A 34 -38.64 -12.79 -9.17
CA ILE A 34 -39.59 -13.78 -8.66
C ILE A 34 -38.81 -15.05 -8.33
N TYR A 35 -38.80 -15.43 -7.05
CA TYR A 35 -38.29 -16.71 -6.57
C TYR A 35 -39.44 -17.68 -6.34
N GLU A 36 -39.16 -18.98 -6.38
CA GLU A 36 -40.03 -19.98 -5.73
C GLU A 36 -39.39 -20.46 -4.44
N GLN A 37 -40.14 -20.37 -3.34
CA GLN A 37 -39.78 -20.91 -2.04
C GLN A 37 -40.50 -22.22 -1.81
N GLY A 38 -39.77 -23.29 -1.51
CA GLY A 38 -40.31 -24.59 -1.17
C GLY A 38 -39.56 -25.26 -0.02
N GLN A 39 -40.05 -26.41 0.43
CA GLN A 39 -39.42 -27.18 1.49
C GLN A 39 -38.73 -28.43 0.95
N PHE A 40 -37.59 -28.78 1.54
CA PHE A 40 -36.91 -30.05 1.26
C PHE A 40 -36.65 -30.79 2.57
N THR A 41 -37.21 -31.99 2.73
CA THR A 41 -37.03 -32.80 3.94
C THR A 41 -36.20 -34.05 3.67
N ALA A 42 -35.12 -34.23 4.42
CA ALA A 42 -34.30 -35.44 4.38
C ALA A 42 -33.70 -35.73 5.76
N ASN A 43 -33.57 -37.01 6.10
CA ASN A 43 -32.96 -37.46 7.36
C ASN A 43 -33.59 -36.83 8.63
N GLY A 44 -34.90 -36.53 8.61
CA GLY A 44 -35.60 -35.92 9.75
C GLY A 44 -35.44 -34.41 9.88
N HIS A 45 -34.80 -33.74 8.92
CA HIS A 45 -34.60 -32.29 8.91
C HIS A 45 -35.20 -31.66 7.66
N THR A 46 -35.72 -30.44 7.81
CA THR A 46 -36.35 -29.68 6.72
C THR A 46 -35.54 -28.42 6.42
N TRP A 47 -35.24 -28.21 5.14
CA TRP A 47 -34.66 -26.99 4.59
C TRP A 47 -35.75 -26.10 3.99
N ASP A 48 -35.57 -24.79 4.19
CA ASP A 48 -36.26 -23.75 3.44
C ASP A 48 -35.41 -23.45 2.19
N VAL A 49 -35.90 -23.74 0.99
CA VAL A 49 -35.12 -23.65 -0.25
C VAL A 49 -35.78 -22.66 -1.20
N ASN A 50 -35.05 -21.60 -1.53
CA ASN A 50 -35.47 -20.58 -2.49
C ASN A 50 -34.75 -20.82 -3.81
N ILE A 51 -35.48 -20.84 -4.92
CA ILE A 51 -34.93 -21.14 -6.24
C ILE A 51 -35.27 -20.03 -7.23
N VAL A 52 -34.37 -19.77 -8.18
CA VAL A 52 -34.58 -18.78 -9.24
C VAL A 52 -33.85 -19.18 -10.53
N GLU A 53 -34.50 -18.92 -11.66
CA GLU A 53 -33.89 -18.95 -12.99
C GLU A 53 -33.41 -17.55 -13.37
N ILE A 54 -32.12 -17.41 -13.67
CA ILE A 54 -31.47 -16.08 -13.80
C ILE A 54 -30.90 -15.80 -15.18
N GLY A 55 -30.97 -16.77 -16.10
CA GLY A 55 -30.30 -16.73 -17.39
C GLY A 55 -28.80 -17.02 -17.31
N ALA A 56 -28.13 -16.99 -18.47
CA ALA A 56 -26.70 -17.25 -18.59
C ALA A 56 -25.86 -15.97 -18.49
N GLY A 57 -24.59 -16.12 -18.07
CA GLY A 57 -23.59 -15.04 -17.98
C GLY A 57 -23.21 -14.65 -16.54
N ASN A 58 -21.94 -14.29 -16.33
CA ASN A 58 -21.39 -14.08 -14.98
C ASN A 58 -21.92 -12.81 -14.32
N SER A 59 -22.16 -11.74 -15.09
CA SER A 59 -22.64 -10.47 -14.54
C SER A 59 -24.04 -10.59 -13.93
N GLY A 60 -24.95 -11.29 -14.61
CA GLY A 60 -26.29 -11.59 -14.10
C GLY A 60 -26.25 -12.51 -12.88
N ALA A 61 -25.40 -13.54 -12.94
CA ALA A 61 -25.16 -14.44 -11.83
C ALA A 61 -24.66 -13.74 -10.57
N ALA A 62 -23.70 -12.82 -10.70
CA ALA A 62 -23.18 -12.05 -9.58
C ALA A 62 -24.26 -11.16 -8.93
N LEU A 63 -24.98 -10.40 -9.75
CA LEU A 63 -26.05 -9.50 -9.29
C LEU A 63 -27.14 -10.25 -8.52
N GLU A 64 -27.58 -11.38 -9.07
CA GLU A 64 -28.68 -12.13 -8.49
C GLU A 64 -28.24 -12.95 -7.26
N THR A 65 -26.97 -13.36 -7.22
CA THR A 65 -26.36 -13.98 -6.03
C THR A 65 -26.34 -13.02 -4.86
N GLU A 66 -25.86 -11.79 -5.05
CA GLU A 66 -25.85 -10.76 -4.00
C GLU A 66 -27.28 -10.45 -3.55
N ARG A 67 -28.19 -10.25 -4.49
CA ARG A 67 -29.60 -9.99 -4.21
C ARG A 67 -30.23 -11.10 -3.37
N ALA A 68 -30.05 -12.35 -3.78
CA ALA A 68 -30.65 -13.48 -3.09
C ALA A 68 -30.01 -13.71 -1.71
N ILE A 69 -28.71 -13.46 -1.54
CA ILE A 69 -28.07 -13.49 -0.22
C ILE A 69 -28.65 -12.40 0.69
N SER A 70 -28.72 -11.16 0.21
CA SER A 70 -29.23 -10.01 0.95
C SER A 70 -30.71 -10.18 1.33
N PHE A 71 -31.51 -10.78 0.45
CA PHE A 71 -32.94 -10.96 0.68
C PHE A 71 -33.27 -12.15 1.58
N PHE A 72 -32.62 -13.30 1.38
CA PHE A 72 -32.94 -14.52 2.09
C PHE A 72 -32.02 -14.81 3.28
N ASN A 73 -30.86 -14.17 3.39
CA ASN A 73 -29.83 -14.50 4.39
C ASN A 73 -29.60 -16.03 4.56
N PRO A 74 -29.25 -16.75 3.47
CA PRO A 74 -29.18 -18.21 3.49
C PRO A 74 -27.91 -18.73 4.20
N ASN A 75 -27.99 -19.95 4.73
CA ASN A 75 -26.82 -20.68 5.23
C ASN A 75 -25.97 -21.26 4.08
N VAL A 76 -26.65 -21.59 2.97
CA VAL A 76 -26.05 -22.22 1.79
C VAL A 76 -26.59 -21.55 0.55
N ILE A 77 -25.71 -21.22 -0.38
CA ILE A 77 -26.11 -20.82 -1.73
C ILE A 77 -25.42 -21.74 -2.73
N LEU A 78 -26.17 -22.26 -3.70
CA LEU A 78 -25.65 -23.18 -4.72
C LEU A 78 -25.97 -22.61 -6.10
N PHE A 79 -25.04 -22.77 -7.04
CA PHE A 79 -25.35 -22.65 -8.46
C PHE A 79 -25.42 -24.04 -9.05
N VAL A 80 -26.59 -24.44 -9.54
CA VAL A 80 -26.84 -25.78 -10.06
C VAL A 80 -27.27 -25.68 -11.52
N GLY A 81 -26.61 -26.42 -12.40
CA GLY A 81 -27.00 -26.47 -13.80
C GLY A 81 -26.15 -27.42 -14.62
N VAL A 82 -26.05 -27.17 -15.93
CA VAL A 82 -25.26 -27.99 -16.86
C VAL A 82 -23.95 -27.32 -17.28
N ALA A 83 -23.01 -28.11 -17.79
CA ALA A 83 -21.75 -27.64 -18.34
C ALA A 83 -21.27 -28.55 -19.49
N GLY A 84 -20.39 -28.01 -20.34
CA GLY A 84 -19.66 -28.78 -21.33
C GLY A 84 -18.44 -29.45 -20.71
N GLY A 85 -18.24 -30.74 -20.96
CA GLY A 85 -17.08 -31.49 -20.50
C GLY A 85 -15.87 -31.24 -21.40
N ILE A 86 -14.74 -30.82 -20.81
CA ILE A 86 -13.50 -30.51 -21.55
C ILE A 86 -12.35 -31.45 -21.21
N LYS A 87 -12.42 -32.21 -20.11
CA LYS A 87 -11.36 -33.15 -19.68
C LYS A 87 -11.88 -34.21 -18.70
N ASP A 88 -11.52 -35.48 -18.93
CA ASP A 88 -11.64 -36.59 -17.98
C ASP A 88 -13.05 -36.83 -17.38
N VAL A 89 -14.10 -36.37 -18.07
CA VAL A 89 -15.52 -36.52 -17.70
C VAL A 89 -16.34 -37.09 -18.85
N SER A 90 -17.43 -37.77 -18.53
CA SER A 90 -18.39 -38.34 -19.48
C SER A 90 -19.76 -37.66 -19.39
N LEU A 91 -20.58 -37.85 -20.44
CA LEU A 91 -21.96 -37.37 -20.44
C LEU A 91 -22.74 -37.89 -19.23
N GLY A 92 -23.42 -36.98 -18.53
CA GLY A 92 -24.16 -37.27 -17.31
C GLY A 92 -23.33 -37.29 -16.03
N ASP A 93 -22.00 -37.18 -16.09
CA ASP A 93 -21.20 -37.01 -14.86
C ASP A 93 -21.51 -35.67 -14.18
N VAL A 94 -21.22 -35.57 -12.88
CA VAL A 94 -21.40 -34.34 -12.09
C VAL A 94 -20.03 -33.79 -11.68
N VAL A 95 -19.86 -32.47 -11.76
CA VAL A 95 -18.68 -31.76 -11.29
C VAL A 95 -19.09 -30.76 -10.22
N ALA A 96 -18.63 -30.96 -8.99
CA ALA A 96 -18.68 -29.95 -7.93
C ALA A 96 -17.36 -29.17 -7.93
N SER A 97 -17.45 -27.84 -8.04
CA SER A 97 -16.27 -27.01 -8.22
C SER A 97 -15.38 -26.98 -6.98
N THR A 98 -14.07 -27.13 -7.15
CA THR A 98 -13.09 -26.69 -6.14
C THR A 98 -12.85 -25.18 -6.26
N LYS A 99 -12.62 -24.76 -7.52
CA LYS A 99 -12.44 -23.38 -7.96
C LYS A 99 -13.04 -23.20 -9.34
N ILE A 100 -13.41 -21.97 -9.68
CA ILE A 100 -13.84 -21.55 -11.00
C ILE A 100 -12.82 -20.56 -11.54
N TYR A 101 -12.28 -20.82 -12.74
CA TYR A 101 -11.43 -19.86 -13.45
C TYR A 101 -12.29 -18.94 -14.31
N GLY A 102 -12.27 -17.64 -14.04
CA GLY A 102 -12.71 -16.61 -14.99
C GLY A 102 -11.69 -16.51 -16.12
N TYR A 103 -11.84 -17.32 -17.17
CA TYR A 103 -10.74 -17.58 -18.12
C TYR A 103 -10.49 -16.44 -19.11
N GLU A 104 -11.40 -15.49 -19.21
CA GLU A 104 -11.36 -14.38 -20.17
C GLU A 104 -10.62 -13.16 -19.62
N SER A 105 -10.25 -13.15 -18.33
CA SER A 105 -9.39 -12.14 -17.74
C SER A 105 -7.95 -12.37 -18.14
N GLY A 106 -7.31 -11.35 -18.71
CA GLY A 106 -5.98 -11.48 -19.27
C GLY A 106 -5.59 -10.27 -20.09
N LYS A 107 -4.36 -10.29 -20.57
CA LYS A 107 -3.82 -9.24 -21.43
C LYS A 107 -3.95 -9.67 -22.89
N ALA A 108 -4.60 -8.85 -23.71
CA ALA A 108 -4.72 -9.07 -25.15
C ALA A 108 -3.46 -8.56 -25.87
N GLU A 109 -2.56 -9.47 -26.26
CA GLU A 109 -1.42 -9.21 -27.16
C GLU A 109 -1.64 -9.92 -28.52
N GLU A 110 -0.60 -10.16 -29.33
CA GLU A 110 -0.69 -11.03 -30.53
C GLU A 110 -1.23 -12.44 -30.21
N THR A 111 -0.98 -12.90 -28.98
CA THR A 111 -1.66 -14.05 -28.38
C THR A 111 -2.20 -13.62 -27.01
N PHE A 112 -3.40 -14.07 -26.66
CA PHE A 112 -4.01 -13.72 -25.38
C PHE A 112 -3.22 -14.34 -24.23
N LYS A 113 -2.75 -13.50 -23.30
CA LYS A 113 -2.00 -13.91 -22.11
C LYS A 113 -2.94 -14.01 -20.90
N PRO A 114 -3.25 -15.21 -20.40
CA PRO A 114 -4.19 -15.40 -19.30
C PRO A 114 -3.72 -14.71 -18.02
N ARG A 115 -4.61 -13.98 -17.37
CA ARG A 115 -4.49 -13.52 -15.97
C ARG A 115 -5.82 -13.84 -15.27
N PRO A 116 -6.13 -15.13 -15.07
CA PRO A 116 -7.45 -15.57 -14.63
C PRO A 116 -7.75 -15.05 -13.23
N GLU A 117 -8.96 -14.56 -13.05
CA GLU A 117 -9.53 -14.42 -11.72
C GLU A 117 -10.07 -15.79 -11.27
N VAL A 118 -9.98 -16.06 -9.96
CA VAL A 118 -10.33 -17.38 -9.41
C VAL A 118 -11.36 -17.27 -8.31
N GLY A 119 -12.56 -17.76 -8.59
CA GLY A 119 -13.61 -17.96 -7.59
C GLY A 119 -13.36 -19.26 -6.82
N LEU A 120 -13.36 -19.22 -5.49
CA LEU A 120 -13.15 -20.42 -4.65
C LEU A 120 -14.46 -20.86 -4.02
N SER A 121 -14.74 -22.15 -4.07
CA SER A 121 -15.87 -22.72 -3.31
C SER A 121 -15.56 -22.73 -1.82
N THR A 122 -16.59 -22.66 -0.98
CA THR A 122 -16.39 -22.70 0.48
C THR A 122 -15.82 -24.06 0.89
N TYR A 123 -14.68 -24.04 1.58
CA TYR A 123 -13.93 -25.25 1.93
C TYR A 123 -14.78 -26.35 2.58
N GLY A 124 -15.67 -26.00 3.51
CA GLY A 124 -16.57 -26.96 4.15
C GLY A 124 -17.52 -27.66 3.17
N LEU A 125 -18.08 -26.94 2.19
CA LEU A 125 -18.91 -27.54 1.14
C LEU A 125 -18.10 -28.38 0.16
N GLU A 126 -16.88 -27.96 -0.16
CA GLU A 126 -15.97 -28.77 -0.99
C GLU A 126 -15.65 -30.11 -0.30
N GLN A 127 -15.28 -30.10 0.99
CA GLN A 127 -15.01 -31.32 1.75
C GLN A 127 -16.25 -32.22 1.85
N ARG A 128 -17.43 -31.62 2.06
CA ARG A 128 -18.71 -32.33 2.06
C ARG A 128 -18.96 -32.99 0.70
N ALA A 129 -18.68 -32.31 -0.41
CA ALA A 129 -18.79 -32.84 -1.76
C ALA A 129 -17.80 -34.00 -2.00
N ARG A 130 -16.54 -33.88 -1.59
CA ARG A 130 -15.55 -34.99 -1.69
C ARG A 130 -15.99 -36.24 -0.95
N ALA A 131 -16.65 -36.06 0.18
CA ALA A 131 -17.15 -37.17 0.98
C ALA A 131 -18.40 -37.83 0.38
N GLU A 132 -19.31 -37.08 -0.24
CA GLU A 132 -20.49 -37.65 -0.92
C GLU A 132 -20.20 -38.19 -2.32
N ALA A 133 -19.20 -37.65 -3.02
CA ALA A 133 -18.75 -38.16 -4.33
C ALA A 133 -18.26 -39.63 -4.27
N ARG A 134 -17.82 -40.10 -3.09
CA ARG A 134 -17.40 -41.49 -2.86
C ARG A 134 -18.55 -42.46 -2.55
N LYS A 135 -19.78 -41.96 -2.50
CA LYS A 135 -20.96 -42.72 -2.08
C LYS A 135 -22.01 -42.76 -3.19
N ALA A 136 -22.83 -43.79 -3.17
CA ALA A 136 -23.96 -43.97 -4.09
C ALA A 136 -25.28 -43.40 -3.55
N ASP A 137 -25.29 -42.78 -2.37
CA ASP A 137 -26.53 -42.35 -1.69
C ASP A 137 -27.30 -41.28 -2.49
N TRP A 138 -26.57 -40.36 -3.14
CA TRP A 138 -27.18 -39.30 -3.95
C TRP A 138 -27.97 -39.84 -5.16
N LEU A 139 -27.61 -41.02 -5.69
CA LEU A 139 -28.33 -41.67 -6.80
C LEU A 139 -29.76 -42.05 -6.42
N LYS A 140 -30.06 -42.23 -5.13
CA LYS A 140 -31.42 -42.51 -4.64
C LYS A 140 -32.37 -41.33 -4.83
N ARG A 141 -31.83 -40.14 -5.13
CA ARG A 141 -32.60 -38.92 -5.42
C ARG A 141 -32.94 -38.78 -6.90
N LEU A 142 -32.48 -39.71 -7.73
CA LEU A 142 -32.86 -39.74 -9.13
C LEU A 142 -34.20 -40.48 -9.30
N PRO A 143 -35.03 -40.08 -10.29
CA PRO A 143 -36.29 -40.75 -10.58
C PRO A 143 -36.13 -42.24 -10.95
N SER A 144 -34.99 -42.59 -11.55
CA SER A 144 -34.62 -43.94 -11.96
C SER A 144 -33.11 -44.16 -11.81
N ALA A 145 -32.70 -45.42 -11.63
CA ALA A 145 -31.28 -45.76 -11.53
C ALA A 145 -30.60 -45.57 -12.91
N PRO A 146 -29.59 -44.70 -13.03
CA PRO A 146 -28.92 -44.44 -14.30
C PRO A 146 -28.02 -45.61 -14.71
N ALA A 147 -28.00 -45.92 -16.01
CA ALA A 147 -27.13 -46.91 -16.62
C ALA A 147 -26.51 -46.32 -17.91
N PRO A 148 -25.17 -46.08 -17.96
CA PRO A 148 -24.18 -46.31 -16.91
C PRO A 148 -24.37 -45.38 -15.70
N THR A 149 -23.79 -45.76 -14.56
CA THR A 149 -23.82 -44.94 -13.35
C THR A 149 -22.88 -43.73 -13.51
N PRO A 150 -23.37 -42.48 -13.30
CA PRO A 150 -22.55 -41.28 -13.40
C PRO A 150 -21.55 -41.17 -12.24
N ASN A 151 -20.40 -40.59 -12.52
CA ASN A 151 -19.40 -40.25 -11.52
C ASN A 151 -19.59 -38.81 -11.01
N VAL A 152 -19.05 -38.53 -9.83
CA VAL A 152 -18.94 -37.18 -9.30
C VAL A 152 -17.48 -36.79 -9.15
N PHE A 153 -17.08 -35.71 -9.80
CA PHE A 153 -15.76 -35.12 -9.70
C PHE A 153 -15.81 -33.89 -8.81
N VAL A 154 -14.82 -33.74 -7.93
CA VAL A 154 -14.61 -32.50 -7.18
C VAL A 154 -13.34 -31.84 -7.71
N ALA A 155 -13.53 -30.98 -8.71
CA ALA A 155 -12.46 -30.51 -9.60
C ALA A 155 -12.70 -29.07 -10.09
N PRO A 156 -11.69 -28.40 -10.67
CA PRO A 156 -11.82 -27.07 -11.24
C PRO A 156 -12.74 -27.01 -12.47
N ILE A 157 -13.43 -25.89 -12.65
CA ILE A 157 -14.26 -25.56 -13.83
C ILE A 157 -13.79 -24.21 -14.39
N ALA A 158 -13.94 -24.00 -15.70
CA ALA A 158 -13.69 -22.71 -16.34
C ALA A 158 -15.02 -21.98 -16.64
N ALA A 159 -15.09 -20.68 -16.41
CA ALA A 159 -16.25 -19.85 -16.69
C ALA A 159 -15.89 -18.61 -17.51
N GLY A 160 -16.73 -18.27 -18.48
CA GLY A 160 -16.59 -17.08 -19.31
C GLY A 160 -17.87 -16.78 -20.09
N GLU A 161 -17.91 -15.68 -20.84
CA GLU A 161 -19.11 -15.20 -21.53
C GLU A 161 -19.33 -15.85 -22.90
N LYS A 162 -18.42 -16.74 -23.34
CA LYS A 162 -18.50 -17.43 -24.63
C LYS A 162 -19.01 -18.86 -24.49
N VAL A 163 -20.00 -19.20 -25.31
CA VAL A 163 -20.41 -20.59 -25.55
C VAL A 163 -19.36 -21.29 -26.41
N ILE A 164 -18.74 -22.34 -25.88
CA ILE A 164 -17.76 -23.15 -26.62
C ILE A 164 -18.49 -24.29 -27.31
N ALA A 165 -18.58 -24.24 -28.63
CA ALA A 165 -19.34 -25.20 -29.45
C ALA A 165 -18.48 -26.12 -30.34
N SER A 166 -17.14 -26.01 -30.25
CA SER A 166 -16.26 -26.96 -30.93
C SER A 166 -14.90 -27.11 -30.26
N VAL A 167 -14.37 -28.33 -30.23
CA VAL A 167 -13.01 -28.63 -29.75
C VAL A 167 -11.92 -28.03 -30.65
N LYS A 168 -12.29 -27.62 -31.88
CA LYS A 168 -11.39 -26.91 -32.80
C LYS A 168 -11.37 -25.40 -32.57
N SER A 169 -12.24 -24.87 -31.71
CA SER A 169 -12.26 -23.44 -31.41
C SER A 169 -10.99 -22.99 -30.70
N GLU A 170 -10.55 -21.77 -30.98
CA GLU A 170 -9.39 -21.17 -30.30
C GLU A 170 -9.58 -21.14 -28.79
N VAL A 171 -10.81 -20.89 -28.31
CA VAL A 171 -11.14 -20.87 -26.88
C VAL A 171 -10.97 -22.26 -26.25
N PHE A 172 -11.43 -23.33 -26.91
CA PHE A 172 -11.21 -24.68 -26.38
C PHE A 172 -9.72 -25.03 -26.30
N GLN A 173 -8.96 -24.75 -27.36
CA GLN A 173 -7.50 -24.97 -27.36
C GLN A 173 -6.82 -24.14 -26.28
N PHE A 174 -7.22 -22.88 -26.13
CA PHE A 174 -6.74 -21.99 -25.08
C PHE A 174 -7.00 -22.55 -23.68
N LEU A 175 -8.22 -23.06 -23.42
CA LEU A 175 -8.54 -23.71 -22.14
C LEU A 175 -7.67 -24.93 -21.88
N ARG A 176 -7.48 -25.77 -22.90
CA ARG A 176 -6.65 -26.98 -22.80
C ARG A 176 -5.17 -26.67 -22.55
N THR A 177 -4.65 -25.57 -23.11
CA THR A 177 -3.26 -25.15 -22.94
C THR A 177 -3.01 -24.47 -21.60
N ASN A 178 -3.92 -23.60 -21.14
CA ASN A 178 -3.66 -22.71 -20.01
C ASN A 178 -4.34 -23.11 -18.69
N TYR A 179 -5.42 -23.90 -18.77
CA TYR A 179 -6.18 -24.38 -17.60
C TYR A 179 -6.26 -25.90 -17.63
N GLY A 180 -5.10 -26.56 -17.70
CA GLY A 180 -5.00 -28.01 -17.89
C GLY A 180 -5.63 -28.85 -16.76
N ASP A 181 -5.99 -28.26 -15.62
CA ASP A 181 -6.68 -28.91 -14.51
C ASP A 181 -8.21 -28.75 -14.54
N ALA A 182 -8.77 -27.89 -15.40
CA ALA A 182 -10.21 -27.72 -15.55
C ALA A 182 -10.86 -28.90 -16.30
N VAL A 183 -11.97 -29.42 -15.75
CA VAL A 183 -12.68 -30.58 -16.31
C VAL A 183 -13.96 -30.23 -17.05
N ALA A 184 -14.54 -29.07 -16.76
CA ALA A 184 -15.76 -28.57 -17.40
C ALA A 184 -15.67 -27.06 -17.72
N VAL A 185 -16.55 -26.59 -18.59
CA VAL A 185 -16.73 -25.18 -18.94
C VAL A 185 -18.21 -24.77 -18.91
N GLU A 186 -18.48 -23.58 -18.36
CA GLU A 186 -19.82 -22.99 -18.19
C GLU A 186 -19.75 -21.45 -18.23
N MET A 187 -20.84 -20.72 -17.92
CA MET A 187 -20.91 -19.26 -18.14
C MET A 187 -21.30 -18.41 -16.92
N GLU A 188 -21.55 -18.99 -15.73
CA GLU A 188 -22.10 -18.25 -14.58
C GLU A 188 -21.31 -18.39 -13.28
N GLY A 189 -20.55 -19.49 -13.10
CA GLY A 189 -20.01 -19.91 -11.82
C GLY A 189 -18.95 -18.97 -11.26
N PHE A 190 -18.26 -18.21 -12.11
CA PHE A 190 -17.28 -17.22 -11.63
C PHE A 190 -17.99 -16.04 -10.96
N GLY A 191 -18.96 -15.41 -11.64
CA GLY A 191 -19.72 -14.30 -11.08
C GLY A 191 -20.49 -14.69 -9.82
N PHE A 192 -21.06 -15.89 -9.80
CA PHE A 192 -21.68 -16.46 -8.61
C PHE A 192 -20.73 -16.56 -7.41
N LEU A 193 -19.55 -17.16 -7.58
CA LEU A 193 -18.60 -17.31 -6.48
C LEU A 193 -17.99 -15.97 -6.05
N ASP A 194 -17.80 -15.05 -6.99
CA ASP A 194 -17.28 -13.71 -6.69
C ASP A 194 -18.26 -12.89 -5.84
N ALA A 195 -19.55 -12.91 -6.20
CA ALA A 195 -20.60 -12.28 -5.39
C ALA A 195 -20.79 -12.96 -4.03
N ALA A 196 -20.81 -14.29 -3.99
CA ALA A 196 -20.93 -15.03 -2.73
C ALA A 196 -19.74 -14.79 -1.79
N ARG A 197 -18.53 -14.58 -2.34
CA ARG A 197 -17.32 -14.25 -1.57
C ARG A 197 -17.46 -12.95 -0.78
N ALA A 198 -18.24 -11.99 -1.27
CA ALA A 198 -18.51 -10.75 -0.53
C ALA A 198 -19.30 -10.98 0.78
N SER A 199 -19.96 -12.15 0.92
CA SER A 199 -20.79 -12.49 2.07
C SER A 199 -20.20 -13.65 2.89
N GLN A 200 -19.43 -13.33 3.94
CA GLN A 200 -18.72 -14.35 4.74
C GLN A 200 -19.62 -15.32 5.53
N GLN A 201 -20.92 -15.04 5.65
CA GLN A 201 -21.87 -15.84 6.43
C GLN A 201 -22.54 -16.97 5.63
N VAL A 202 -22.39 -16.98 4.29
CA VAL A 202 -22.98 -18.02 3.43
C VAL A 202 -21.90 -18.97 2.92
N SER A 203 -22.21 -20.27 2.88
CA SER A 203 -21.37 -21.22 2.16
C SER A 203 -21.82 -21.35 0.71
N ALA A 204 -20.89 -21.25 -0.24
CA ALA A 204 -21.16 -21.32 -1.67
C ALA A 204 -20.45 -22.49 -2.37
N LEU A 205 -21.12 -23.10 -3.34
CA LEU A 205 -20.59 -24.17 -4.21
C LEU A 205 -21.30 -24.18 -5.57
N VAL A 206 -20.54 -24.37 -6.65
CA VAL A 206 -21.08 -24.58 -8.00
C VAL A 206 -21.12 -26.08 -8.30
N ILE A 207 -22.23 -26.57 -8.83
CA ILE A 207 -22.46 -27.99 -9.16
C ILE A 207 -23.00 -28.07 -10.58
N ARG A 208 -22.26 -28.74 -11.47
CA ARG A 208 -22.59 -28.86 -12.89
C ARG A 208 -22.75 -30.31 -13.32
N GLY A 209 -23.80 -30.62 -14.07
CA GLY A 209 -23.93 -31.88 -14.79
C GLY A 209 -23.36 -31.74 -16.20
N ILE A 210 -22.65 -32.74 -16.70
CA ILE A 210 -22.05 -32.71 -18.04
C ILE A 210 -23.12 -33.04 -19.10
N SER A 211 -23.59 -32.03 -19.84
CA SER A 211 -24.63 -32.16 -20.87
C SER A 211 -24.07 -32.53 -22.24
N ASP A 212 -22.86 -32.08 -22.55
CA ASP A 212 -22.17 -32.30 -23.82
C ASP A 212 -20.65 -32.38 -23.60
N LEU A 213 -19.90 -32.85 -24.61
CA LEU A 213 -18.44 -32.88 -24.62
C LEU A 213 -17.87 -31.90 -25.66
N ILE A 214 -18.51 -30.73 -25.78
CA ILE A 214 -18.23 -29.66 -26.74
C ILE A 214 -18.55 -30.02 -28.21
N ASP A 215 -17.91 -31.06 -28.75
CA ASP A 215 -18.26 -31.61 -30.06
C ASP A 215 -19.43 -32.60 -29.90
N ASN A 216 -20.29 -32.70 -30.92
CA ASN A 216 -21.51 -33.54 -30.97
C ASN A 216 -22.66 -33.12 -30.04
N LYS A 217 -22.74 -31.83 -29.69
CA LYS A 217 -23.85 -31.24 -28.92
C LYS A 217 -25.23 -31.62 -29.48
N THR A 218 -25.41 -31.61 -30.80
CA THR A 218 -26.66 -31.99 -31.46
C THR A 218 -27.07 -33.45 -31.17
N GLU A 219 -26.12 -34.39 -31.08
CA GLU A 219 -26.40 -35.80 -30.77
C GLU A 219 -26.71 -35.99 -29.28
N ALA A 220 -26.05 -35.22 -28.41
CA ALA A 220 -26.34 -35.20 -26.97
C ALA A 220 -27.72 -34.60 -26.67
N ASP A 221 -28.07 -33.49 -27.33
CA ASP A 221 -29.38 -32.84 -27.26
C ASP A 221 -30.48 -33.78 -27.78
N HIS A 222 -30.25 -34.46 -28.91
CA HIS A 222 -31.18 -35.48 -29.44
C HIS A 222 -31.40 -36.67 -28.49
N LYS A 223 -30.47 -36.93 -27.57
CA LYS A 223 -30.55 -37.99 -26.55
C LYS A 223 -31.04 -37.49 -25.19
N GLY A 224 -31.39 -36.20 -25.05
CA GLY A 224 -31.94 -35.61 -23.82
C GLY A 224 -30.92 -35.49 -22.68
N TYR A 225 -29.62 -35.35 -23.00
CA TYR A 225 -28.58 -35.29 -21.97
C TYR A 225 -28.62 -34.00 -21.15
N GLN A 226 -29.23 -32.93 -21.64
CA GLN A 226 -29.40 -31.70 -20.87
C GLN A 226 -30.33 -31.91 -19.68
N GLU A 227 -31.45 -32.63 -19.86
CA GLU A 227 -32.36 -33.03 -18.79
C GLU A 227 -31.68 -34.00 -17.83
N ILE A 228 -30.96 -35.01 -18.34
CA ILE A 228 -30.26 -36.01 -17.53
C ILE A 228 -29.20 -35.34 -16.66
N ALA A 229 -28.35 -34.52 -17.26
CA ALA A 229 -27.29 -33.78 -16.56
C ALA A 229 -27.86 -32.84 -15.49
N SER A 230 -28.95 -32.12 -15.81
CA SER A 230 -29.66 -31.26 -14.84
C SER A 230 -30.20 -32.06 -13.65
N CYS A 231 -30.82 -33.23 -13.90
CA CYS A 231 -31.30 -34.13 -12.85
C CYS A 231 -30.16 -34.66 -11.96
N HIS A 232 -29.01 -35.00 -12.56
CA HIS A 232 -27.87 -35.51 -11.83
C HIS A 232 -27.23 -34.42 -10.94
N ALA A 233 -27.06 -33.21 -11.48
CA ALA A 233 -26.56 -32.06 -10.73
C ALA A 233 -27.49 -31.71 -9.56
N SER A 234 -28.80 -31.65 -9.78
CA SER A 234 -29.77 -31.35 -8.73
C SER A 234 -29.80 -32.45 -7.65
N ALA A 235 -29.80 -33.72 -8.04
CA ALA A 235 -29.76 -34.85 -7.10
C ALA A 235 -28.52 -34.78 -6.19
N PHE A 236 -27.34 -34.48 -6.74
CA PHE A 236 -26.13 -34.32 -5.94
C PHE A 236 -26.22 -33.10 -5.01
N ALA A 237 -26.70 -31.95 -5.49
CA ALA A 237 -26.90 -30.74 -4.69
C ALA A 237 -27.79 -30.98 -3.45
N PHE A 238 -28.93 -31.65 -3.64
CA PHE A 238 -29.84 -31.97 -2.54
C PHE A 238 -29.30 -33.04 -1.59
N GLU A 239 -28.40 -33.93 -2.03
CA GLU A 239 -27.68 -34.83 -1.10
C GLU A 239 -26.71 -34.06 -0.20
N LEU A 240 -26.03 -33.02 -0.72
CA LEU A 240 -25.19 -32.17 0.12
C LEU A 240 -26.02 -31.45 1.20
N LEU A 241 -27.18 -30.91 0.84
CA LEU A 241 -28.10 -30.29 1.81
C LEU A 241 -28.57 -31.31 2.86
N ALA A 242 -28.89 -32.55 2.45
CA ALA A 242 -29.32 -33.60 3.37
C ALA A 242 -28.24 -34.03 4.39
N LYS A 243 -26.95 -33.81 4.08
CA LYS A 243 -25.81 -34.20 4.93
C LYS A 243 -25.19 -33.05 5.71
N LYS A 244 -25.34 -31.80 5.27
CA LYS A 244 -24.76 -30.63 5.94
C LYS A 244 -25.34 -30.37 7.34
N ILE A 245 -26.54 -30.87 7.62
CA ILE A 245 -27.17 -30.73 8.94
C ILE A 245 -26.53 -31.65 10.00
N SER A 246 -25.81 -32.73 9.62
CA SER A 246 -25.23 -33.67 10.59
C SER A 246 -24.00 -33.12 11.34
N GLU A 247 -23.45 -31.97 10.95
CA GLU A 247 -22.32 -31.33 11.65
C GLU A 247 -22.79 -30.38 12.76
N ASN A 248 -23.98 -29.77 12.62
CA ASN A 248 -24.53 -28.90 13.67
C ASN A 248 -25.01 -29.68 14.92
N SER A 249 -25.35 -30.96 14.78
CA SER A 249 -25.67 -31.84 15.92
C SER A 249 -24.43 -32.30 16.72
N ILE A 250 -23.22 -32.09 16.18
CA ILE A 250 -21.96 -32.39 16.87
C ILE A 250 -21.50 -31.20 17.73
N ASN A 251 -21.85 -29.96 17.35
CA ASN A 251 -21.52 -28.77 18.15
C ASN A 251 -22.42 -28.62 19.39
N GLU A 252 -23.70 -29.02 19.34
CA GLU A 252 -24.56 -29.07 20.54
C GLU A 252 -24.12 -30.17 21.53
N SER A 253 -23.41 -31.21 21.07
CA SER A 253 -22.84 -32.24 21.95
C SER A 253 -21.44 -31.87 22.46
N GLN A 254 -20.65 -31.05 21.75
CA GLN A 254 -19.38 -30.53 22.25
C GLN A 254 -19.54 -29.37 23.26
N GLU A 255 -20.60 -28.56 23.17
CA GLU A 255 -20.96 -27.64 24.26
C GLU A 255 -21.40 -28.40 25.52
N ASN A 256 -22.06 -29.56 25.37
CA ASN A 256 -22.40 -30.42 26.49
C ASN A 256 -21.18 -31.16 27.09
N ILE A 257 -20.19 -31.57 26.28
CA ILE A 257 -18.95 -32.21 26.78
C ILE A 257 -18.04 -31.20 27.51
N ASN A 258 -17.97 -29.95 27.05
CA ASN A 258 -17.25 -28.88 27.77
C ASN A 258 -17.97 -28.45 29.06
N SER A 259 -19.27 -28.70 29.17
CA SER A 259 -20.03 -28.49 30.42
C SER A 259 -19.85 -29.64 31.43
N GLU A 260 -19.51 -30.85 30.97
CA GLU A 260 -19.26 -32.03 31.82
C GLU A 260 -17.80 -32.13 32.32
N LEU A 261 -16.83 -31.59 31.58
CA LEU A 261 -15.42 -31.52 32.02
C LEU A 261 -15.14 -30.46 33.10
N PHE A 262 -16.09 -29.54 33.35
CA PHE A 262 -16.05 -28.59 34.49
C PHE A 262 -16.99 -28.97 35.64
N ARG A 263 -17.65 -30.14 35.58
CA ARG A 263 -18.46 -30.72 36.68
C ARG A 263 -17.79 -31.97 37.24
N GLY A 264 -16.59 -31.79 37.78
CA GLY A 264 -15.83 -32.89 38.34
C GLY A 264 -14.82 -32.44 39.38
N ASN A 265 -15.15 -31.45 40.19
CA ASN A 265 -14.54 -31.22 41.51
C ASN A 265 -15.44 -30.25 42.29
N ASP A 266 -16.57 -30.76 42.76
CA ASP A 266 -17.23 -30.17 43.92
C ASP A 266 -17.72 -31.31 44.83
N VAL A 267 -16.91 -31.59 45.85
CA VAL A 267 -17.34 -32.36 47.01
C VAL A 267 -17.90 -31.38 48.02
N GLY A 268 -19.22 -31.40 48.16
CA GLY A 268 -19.83 -31.40 49.49
C GLY A 268 -20.47 -30.11 49.97
N LEU A 269 -21.81 -30.14 49.92
CA LEU A 269 -22.76 -29.65 50.93
C LEU A 269 -22.89 -28.11 51.02
N GLY A 270 -24.03 -27.49 50.79
CA GLY A 270 -25.40 -27.94 50.98
C GLY A 270 -26.13 -26.93 51.87
N GLN A 271 -26.91 -26.05 51.22
CA GLN A 271 -28.19 -25.46 51.63
C GLN A 271 -28.38 -24.69 52.96
N GLU A 272 -29.13 -23.59 52.78
CA GLU A 272 -30.06 -22.93 53.72
C GLU A 272 -29.52 -22.11 54.91
N ALA A 273 -29.67 -20.77 54.83
CA ALA A 273 -30.76 -20.07 55.53
C ALA A 273 -30.61 -18.53 55.42
N ARG A 274 -31.69 -17.87 55.01
CA ARG A 274 -31.95 -16.43 55.23
C ARG A 274 -32.03 -16.16 56.74
N LYS A 275 -31.55 -15.00 57.22
CA LYS A 275 -32.29 -13.97 58.01
C LYS A 275 -31.46 -13.17 59.05
N THR A 276 -31.47 -11.84 58.87
CA THR A 276 -31.64 -10.74 59.87
C THR A 276 -30.53 -10.29 60.86
N VAL A 277 -30.59 -8.97 61.15
CA VAL A 277 -30.35 -8.25 62.44
C VAL A 277 -28.89 -7.81 62.69
N ILE A 278 -28.55 -6.51 62.56
CA ILE A 278 -28.70 -5.37 63.51
C ILE A 278 -27.47 -5.20 64.41
N GLU A 279 -26.95 -3.97 64.35
CA GLU A 279 -26.32 -3.13 65.40
C GLU A 279 -25.29 -3.68 66.40
N GLN A 280 -24.21 -2.88 66.45
CA GLN A 280 -23.68 -2.16 67.62
C GLN A 280 -22.45 -2.69 68.37
N LYS A 281 -21.63 -1.66 68.68
CA LYS A 281 -20.60 -1.52 69.72
C LYS A 281 -19.27 -2.22 69.43
N ASN A 282 -18.11 -1.66 69.77
CA ASN A 282 -17.61 -0.34 70.20
C ASN A 282 -16.23 -0.63 70.82
N GLY A 283 -15.30 0.31 70.70
CA GLY A 283 -14.18 0.48 71.66
C GLY A 283 -12.89 -0.21 71.24
N GLU A 284 -11.70 0.38 71.38
CA GLU A 284 -11.24 1.63 72.02
C GLU A 284 -9.79 1.85 71.48
N SER A 285 -9.44 3.03 70.96
CA SER A 285 -8.84 4.18 71.65
C SER A 285 -7.32 4.12 71.91
N SER A 286 -6.58 5.08 71.34
CA SER A 286 -5.64 6.00 72.01
C SER A 286 -5.01 6.94 70.95
N LYS A 287 -5.41 8.23 70.91
CA LYS A 287 -4.80 9.40 71.60
C LYS A 287 -3.41 9.74 71.02
N LYS A 288 -3.13 10.95 70.52
CA LYS A 288 -3.39 12.29 71.10
C LYS A 288 -2.96 13.42 70.13
N ASP A 289 -3.68 14.54 70.19
CA ASP A 289 -3.24 15.95 70.35
C ASP A 289 -2.14 16.54 69.44
N ASN A 290 -2.14 17.81 69.01
CA ASN A 290 -3.09 18.93 68.92
C ASN A 290 -2.29 20.12 68.33
N SER A 291 -3.00 21.18 67.92
CA SER A 291 -2.52 22.54 67.58
C SER A 291 -1.89 22.75 66.19
N GLY A 292 -2.30 23.70 65.35
CA GLY A 292 -3.31 24.76 65.51
C GLY A 292 -2.79 26.06 64.91
N SER A 293 -3.50 26.61 63.92
CA SER A 293 -4.00 28.01 63.89
C SER A 293 -4.33 28.47 62.47
N GLU A 294 -5.57 28.91 62.34
CA GLU A 294 -6.13 29.68 61.24
C GLU A 294 -5.53 31.09 61.19
N SER A 295 -5.53 31.71 60.01
CA SER A 295 -6.19 33.02 59.84
C SER A 295 -6.31 33.39 58.36
N LEU A 296 -7.55 33.54 57.92
CA LEU A 296 -7.95 34.37 56.80
C LEU A 296 -7.73 35.84 57.16
N GLU A 297 -7.28 36.67 56.21
CA GLU A 297 -8.06 37.84 55.77
C GLU A 297 -7.36 38.71 54.70
N ASN A 298 -8.20 39.15 53.74
CA ASN A 298 -8.27 40.45 53.07
C ASN A 298 -7.35 40.84 51.88
N GLN A 299 -8.01 40.85 50.72
CA GLN A 299 -8.25 41.96 49.78
C GLN A 299 -7.15 43.03 49.54
N ILE A 300 -6.88 43.30 48.25
CA ILE A 300 -6.80 44.62 47.57
C ILE A 300 -5.85 44.52 46.34
N SER A 301 -6.37 44.78 45.14
CA SER A 301 -5.60 45.20 43.93
C SER A 301 -5.38 46.74 43.97
N PRO A 302 -4.45 47.42 43.26
CA PRO A 302 -3.80 47.05 41.97
C PRO A 302 -2.32 47.54 41.68
N THR A 303 -1.75 47.08 40.55
CA THR A 303 -0.69 47.68 39.65
C THR A 303 0.80 47.72 40.07
N PRO A 304 1.82 47.88 39.15
CA PRO A 304 1.83 47.90 37.66
C PRO A 304 2.97 47.10 36.94
N TYR A 305 2.75 46.90 35.63
CA TYR A 305 3.73 46.85 34.52
C TYR A 305 4.80 45.74 34.35
N GLN A 306 4.58 45.01 33.25
CA GLN A 306 5.50 44.32 32.35
C GLN A 306 6.93 44.87 32.25
N GLN A 307 7.91 43.95 32.28
CA GLN A 307 8.95 43.85 31.25
C GLN A 307 9.20 42.36 30.95
N GLY A 308 8.98 41.99 29.68
CA GLY A 308 9.05 40.61 29.21
C GLY A 308 10.48 40.06 29.20
N GLN A 309 10.65 38.89 29.81
CA GLN A 309 11.76 37.99 29.48
C GLN A 309 11.24 37.00 28.44
N MET A 310 11.73 37.10 27.20
CA MET A 310 11.54 36.04 26.20
C MET A 310 12.08 34.73 26.77
N SER A 311 11.34 33.64 26.60
CA SER A 311 11.82 32.33 27.03
C SER A 311 13.06 31.92 26.22
N SER A 312 14.00 31.17 26.80
CA SER A 312 15.18 30.65 26.09
C SER A 312 14.82 29.89 24.80
N LYS A 313 13.61 29.28 24.74
CA LYS A 313 13.04 28.61 23.57
C LYS A 313 12.71 29.56 22.42
N GLU A 314 12.15 30.73 22.73
CA GLU A 314 11.82 31.75 21.71
C GLU A 314 13.09 32.40 21.13
N ILE A 315 14.14 32.53 21.95
CA ILE A 315 15.45 33.04 21.51
C ILE A 315 16.08 32.07 20.52
N ILE A 316 16.15 30.77 20.87
CA ILE A 316 16.71 29.72 19.99
C ILE A 316 15.86 29.56 18.72
N SER A 317 14.53 29.61 18.81
CA SER A 317 13.63 29.51 17.65
C SER A 317 13.79 30.69 16.68
N LYS A 318 13.94 31.92 17.21
CA LYS A 318 14.20 33.11 16.40
C LYS A 318 15.57 33.08 15.75
N GLU A 319 16.58 32.60 16.48
CA GLU A 319 17.93 32.39 15.94
C GLU A 319 17.93 31.34 14.83
N LEU A 320 17.25 30.21 15.04
CA LEU A 320 17.09 29.15 14.04
C LEU A 320 16.43 29.67 12.77
N LYS A 321 15.33 30.43 12.88
CA LYS A 321 14.66 31.05 11.74
C LYS A 321 15.58 32.02 10.99
N SER A 322 16.36 32.81 11.71
CA SER A 322 17.34 33.72 11.12
C SER A 322 18.43 32.97 10.36
N LYS A 323 18.98 31.90 10.94
CA LYS A 323 20.02 31.08 10.30
C LYS A 323 19.51 30.30 9.10
N LYS A 324 18.28 29.76 9.14
CA LYS A 324 17.64 29.12 7.97
C LYS A 324 17.44 30.09 6.80
N ASN A 325 17.04 31.32 7.08
CA ASN A 325 16.94 32.36 6.05
C ASN A 325 18.31 32.73 5.47
N LEU A 326 19.34 32.82 6.31
CA LEU A 326 20.71 33.05 5.87
C LEU A 326 21.23 31.88 5.01
N LEU A 327 20.92 30.64 5.39
CA LEU A 327 21.27 29.43 4.64
C LEU A 327 20.64 29.45 3.25
N LYS A 328 19.35 29.80 3.15
CA LYS A 328 18.65 29.96 1.87
C LYS A 328 19.28 31.05 0.99
N LYS A 329 19.75 32.14 1.60
CA LYS A 329 20.45 33.20 0.87
C LYS A 329 21.81 32.73 0.36
N LEU A 330 22.60 32.03 1.19
CA LEU A 330 23.87 31.43 0.76
C LEU A 330 23.66 30.40 -0.35
N ALA A 331 22.59 29.60 -0.32
CA ALA A 331 22.27 28.66 -1.39
C ALA A 331 22.05 29.39 -2.73
N LEU A 332 21.27 30.48 -2.73
CA LEU A 332 21.06 31.32 -3.92
C LEU A 332 22.36 31.98 -4.39
N ASP A 333 23.22 32.41 -3.47
CA ASP A 333 24.51 33.01 -3.80
C ASP A 333 25.45 31.96 -4.43
N ILE A 334 25.45 30.72 -3.93
CA ILE A 334 26.18 29.58 -4.52
C ILE A 334 25.65 29.28 -5.93
N GLU A 335 24.33 29.17 -6.10
CA GLU A 335 23.72 28.96 -7.42
C GLU A 335 24.07 30.07 -8.41
N SER A 336 24.05 31.33 -7.98
CA SER A 336 24.39 32.49 -8.82
C SER A 336 25.86 32.52 -9.27
N GLN A 337 26.74 31.81 -8.56
CA GLN A 337 28.17 31.68 -8.87
C GLN A 337 28.49 30.40 -9.65
N GLY A 338 27.49 29.73 -10.22
CA GLY A 338 27.66 28.49 -10.98
C GLY A 338 27.49 27.23 -10.14
N GLY A 339 26.93 27.30 -8.93
CA GLY A 339 26.68 26.13 -8.10
C GLY A 339 27.89 25.69 -7.28
N LEU A 340 27.81 24.49 -6.70
CA LEU A 340 28.75 23.99 -5.69
C LEU A 340 30.21 23.93 -6.17
N HIS A 341 30.43 23.73 -7.47
CA HIS A 341 31.76 23.61 -8.07
C HIS A 341 32.48 24.95 -8.29
N ASP A 342 31.72 25.97 -8.72
CA ASP A 342 32.29 27.23 -9.22
C ASP A 342 32.28 28.34 -8.16
N CYS A 343 31.58 28.12 -7.04
CA CYS A 343 31.54 29.04 -5.92
C CYS A 343 32.83 29.00 -5.09
N ALA A 344 33.17 30.14 -4.48
CA ALA A 344 34.38 30.25 -3.69
C ALA A 344 34.35 29.33 -2.45
N GLU A 345 35.46 28.61 -2.17
CA GLU A 345 35.58 27.62 -1.08
C GLU A 345 35.08 28.13 0.28
N HIS A 346 35.28 29.42 0.58
CA HIS A 346 34.80 30.03 1.81
C HIS A 346 33.26 30.06 1.94
N LEU A 347 32.52 30.20 0.83
CA LEU A 347 31.05 30.15 0.81
C LEU A 347 30.53 28.74 1.07
N LEU A 348 31.20 27.71 0.55
CA LEU A 348 30.89 26.31 0.84
C LEU A 348 31.14 25.97 2.31
N ILE A 349 32.27 26.45 2.85
CA ILE A 349 32.61 26.29 4.26
C ILE A 349 31.59 27.02 5.14
N GLU A 350 31.22 28.26 4.79
CA GLU A 350 30.22 29.04 5.51
C GLU A 350 28.83 28.38 5.44
N TYR A 351 28.42 27.90 4.27
CA TYR A 351 27.18 27.14 4.08
C TYR A 351 27.18 25.85 4.92
N GLY A 352 28.28 25.09 4.89
CA GLY A 352 28.44 23.86 5.65
C GLY A 352 28.54 24.09 7.17
N ASN A 353 29.15 25.19 7.61
CA ASN A 353 29.19 25.61 9.01
C ASN A 353 27.80 26.05 9.47
N LEU A 354 27.11 26.87 8.69
CA LEU A 354 25.78 27.36 9.00
C LEU A 354 24.77 26.20 9.05
N LYS A 355 24.89 25.21 8.16
CA LYS A 355 24.10 23.97 8.21
C LYS A 355 24.40 23.14 9.46
N ARG A 356 25.67 23.07 9.89
CA ARG A 356 26.05 22.43 11.17
C ARG A 356 25.53 23.19 12.39
N GLU A 357 25.59 24.52 12.38
CA GLU A 357 25.06 25.36 13.46
C GLU A 357 23.53 25.27 13.54
N ILE A 358 22.84 25.26 12.40
CA ILE A 358 21.41 25.01 12.32
C ILE A 358 21.10 23.63 12.90
N LYS A 359 21.84 22.60 12.49
CA LYS A 359 21.68 21.25 13.02
C LYS A 359 21.94 21.21 14.53
N GLN A 360 22.94 21.91 15.03
CA GLN A 360 23.28 21.95 16.46
C GLN A 360 22.26 22.76 17.27
N LEU A 361 21.68 23.84 16.71
CA LEU A 361 20.55 24.56 17.31
C LEU A 361 19.27 23.71 17.28
N GLU A 362 19.07 22.92 16.22
CA GLU A 362 18.01 21.92 16.13
C GLU A 362 18.21 20.80 17.15
N GLU A 363 19.43 20.32 17.36
CA GLU A 363 19.83 19.34 18.40
C GLU A 363 19.67 19.91 19.82
N ASN A 364 20.02 21.19 20.03
CA ASN A 364 19.76 21.89 21.30
C ASN A 364 18.26 22.12 21.53
N LEU A 365 17.49 22.30 20.45
CA LEU A 365 16.04 22.24 20.51
C LEU A 365 15.56 20.80 20.74
N ILE A 366 16.27 19.77 20.29
CA ILE A 366 15.95 18.34 20.50
C ILE A 366 16.06 17.95 21.98
N ASP A 367 17.04 18.47 22.73
CA ASP A 367 17.07 18.29 24.19
C ASP A 367 15.89 18.98 24.91
N TYR A 368 15.28 20.00 24.30
CA TYR A 368 13.99 20.57 24.72
C TYR A 368 12.76 19.90 24.05
N LYS A 369 12.94 19.14 22.96
CA LYS A 369 11.91 18.39 22.20
C LYS A 369 11.87 16.91 22.57
N ALA A 370 12.66 16.44 23.55
CA ALA A 370 12.42 15.16 24.21
C ALA A 370 10.99 15.09 24.81
N SER A 371 10.30 16.23 24.91
CA SER A 371 8.84 16.29 24.73
C SER A 371 8.49 17.06 23.45
N SER A 372 7.91 16.37 22.47
CA SER A 372 7.32 16.88 21.21
C SER A 372 8.28 17.59 20.23
N ASP A 373 8.80 16.82 19.27
CA ASP A 373 8.68 17.11 17.82
C ASP A 373 9.29 15.94 17.03
N VAL A 374 8.41 15.06 16.55
CA VAL A 374 8.72 13.98 15.62
C VAL A 374 8.99 14.61 14.24
N GLU A 375 10.04 14.18 13.53
CA GLU A 375 10.13 14.38 12.08
C GLU A 375 8.92 13.69 11.43
N PHE A 376 7.91 14.49 11.08
CA PHE A 376 6.64 13.99 10.58
C PHE A 376 6.80 13.47 9.15
N SER A 377 6.92 12.15 9.01
CA SER A 377 6.75 11.47 7.72
C SER A 377 5.28 11.53 7.28
N GLU A 378 5.03 11.34 5.98
CA GLU A 378 3.69 11.25 5.38
C GLU A 378 2.77 10.20 6.06
N TYR A 379 3.39 9.25 6.76
CA TYR A 379 2.77 8.13 7.47
C TYR A 379 2.60 8.38 8.97
N SER A 380 2.62 9.64 9.39
CA SER A 380 2.38 10.03 10.77
C SER A 380 0.88 10.14 11.08
N ILE A 381 0.53 10.26 12.36
CA ILE A 381 -0.87 10.38 12.82
C ILE A 381 -1.52 11.61 12.14
N PRO A 382 -2.63 11.44 11.39
CA PRO A 382 -3.33 12.54 10.73
C PRO A 382 -3.72 13.66 11.69
N SER A 383 -3.64 14.93 11.27
CA SER A 383 -3.89 16.11 12.13
C SER A 383 -5.22 16.04 12.90
N PRO A 384 -5.31 16.65 14.11
CA PRO A 384 -6.54 16.64 14.88
C PRO A 384 -7.61 17.44 14.15
N GLY A 385 -8.78 16.84 13.98
CA GLY A 385 -9.99 17.56 13.59
C GLY A 385 -10.87 17.83 14.80
N LEU A 386 -12.11 18.26 14.55
CA LEU A 386 -13.10 18.37 15.61
C LEU A 386 -13.46 16.97 16.11
N PHE A 387 -13.06 16.68 17.35
CA PHE A 387 -13.33 15.42 18.01
C PHE A 387 -14.33 15.62 19.15
N ILE A 388 -15.31 14.73 19.21
CA ILE A 388 -16.26 14.61 20.33
C ILE A 388 -15.92 13.30 21.03
N ASP A 389 -15.59 13.38 22.32
CA ASP A 389 -14.98 12.26 23.03
C ASP A 389 -15.96 11.08 23.20
N ARG A 390 -15.38 9.89 23.18
CA ARG A 390 -16.03 8.60 23.42
C ARG A 390 -15.29 7.91 24.56
N PRO A 391 -15.47 8.36 25.82
CA PRO A 391 -14.55 8.03 26.91
C PRO A 391 -14.46 6.54 27.19
N ARG A 392 -15.59 5.81 27.12
CA ARG A 392 -15.62 4.35 27.35
C ARG A 392 -14.81 3.59 26.29
N GLU A 393 -15.01 3.92 25.02
CA GLU A 393 -14.35 3.27 23.90
C GLU A 393 -12.87 3.66 23.83
N ARG A 394 -12.56 4.93 24.09
CA ARG A 394 -11.20 5.47 24.12
C ARG A 394 -10.37 4.85 25.25
N GLU A 395 -10.86 4.86 26.49
CA GLU A 395 -10.16 4.25 27.63
C GLU A 395 -9.89 2.76 27.39
N ARG A 396 -10.87 2.03 26.81
CA ARG A 396 -10.71 0.62 26.47
C ARG A 396 -9.65 0.42 25.38
N LEU A 397 -9.65 1.22 24.32
CA LEU A 397 -8.64 1.16 23.25
C LEU A 397 -7.24 1.47 23.79
N GLU A 398 -7.09 2.55 24.55
CA GLU A 398 -5.83 2.95 25.17
C GLU A 398 -5.29 1.83 26.09
N GLY A 399 -6.15 1.20 26.87
CA GLY A 399 -5.78 0.07 27.73
C GLY A 399 -5.28 -1.15 26.95
N LEU A 400 -5.94 -1.49 25.82
CA LEU A 400 -5.51 -2.58 24.95
C LEU A 400 -4.16 -2.28 24.27
N LEU A 401 -3.97 -1.04 23.81
CA LEU A 401 -2.74 -0.62 23.12
C LEU A 401 -1.54 -0.56 24.07
N ARG A 402 -1.74 -0.13 25.32
CA ARG A 402 -0.68 -0.11 26.36
C ARG A 402 -0.41 -1.48 26.99
N SER A 403 -1.16 -2.51 26.64
CA SER A 403 -1.01 -3.84 27.24
C SER A 403 0.27 -4.55 26.79
N SER A 404 1.04 -5.08 27.74
CA SER A 404 2.22 -5.92 27.49
C SER A 404 1.87 -7.36 27.08
N GLU A 405 0.59 -7.75 27.13
CA GLU A 405 0.13 -9.12 26.85
C GLU A 405 0.41 -9.53 25.40
N ARG A 406 1.02 -10.71 25.23
CA ARG A 406 1.49 -11.19 23.92
C ARG A 406 0.35 -11.54 22.94
N TYR A 407 -0.81 -11.92 23.47
CA TYR A 407 -1.98 -12.28 22.68
C TYR A 407 -2.80 -11.07 22.22
N ILE A 408 -2.59 -9.87 22.81
CA ILE A 408 -3.27 -8.64 22.40
C ILE A 408 -2.46 -7.98 21.29
N LYS A 409 -2.52 -8.51 20.07
CA LYS A 409 -1.71 -8.02 18.93
C LYS A 409 -2.50 -7.20 17.91
N ASN A 410 -3.73 -7.62 17.64
CA ASN A 410 -4.58 -7.05 16.61
C ASN A 410 -5.82 -6.47 17.28
N ILE A 411 -6.06 -5.17 17.12
CA ILE A 411 -7.17 -4.43 17.71
C ILE A 411 -7.96 -3.81 16.56
N VAL A 412 -9.28 -3.95 16.59
CA VAL A 412 -10.14 -3.53 15.48
C VAL A 412 -11.26 -2.65 16.00
N ILE A 413 -11.38 -1.47 15.39
CA ILE A 413 -12.49 -0.55 15.55
C ILE A 413 -13.47 -0.82 14.40
N GLN A 414 -14.62 -1.38 14.74
CA GLN A 414 -15.68 -1.71 13.80
C GLN A 414 -16.84 -0.72 13.89
N GLY A 415 -17.52 -0.47 12.78
CA GLY A 415 -18.76 0.32 12.78
C GLY A 415 -19.12 0.85 11.40
N MET A 416 -20.31 1.45 11.29
CA MET A 416 -20.84 1.94 10.01
C MET A 416 -20.01 3.09 9.40
N GLY A 417 -20.25 3.39 8.12
CA GLY A 417 -19.68 4.57 7.47
C GLY A 417 -20.07 5.86 8.20
N GLY A 418 -19.12 6.77 8.43
CA GLY A 418 -19.40 8.06 9.08
C GLY A 418 -19.58 8.02 10.61
N VAL A 419 -19.43 6.86 11.27
CA VAL A 419 -19.60 6.71 12.74
C VAL A 419 -18.46 7.32 13.59
N GLY A 420 -17.32 7.63 12.97
CA GLY A 420 -16.16 8.25 13.64
C GLY A 420 -15.00 7.31 14.00
N LYS A 421 -14.90 6.12 13.38
CA LYS A 421 -13.80 5.17 13.62
C LYS A 421 -12.41 5.79 13.45
N THR A 422 -12.20 6.47 12.32
CA THR A 422 -10.93 7.12 11.97
C THR A 422 -10.54 8.18 13.00
N TYR A 423 -11.49 9.02 13.45
CA TYR A 423 -11.25 10.02 14.48
C TYR A 423 -10.89 9.41 15.83
N LEU A 424 -11.58 8.35 16.26
CA LEU A 424 -11.24 7.64 17.49
C LEU A 424 -9.84 7.02 17.41
N ALA A 425 -9.49 6.41 16.26
CA ALA A 425 -8.15 5.88 16.04
C ALA A 425 -7.07 6.97 16.09
N ILE A 426 -7.29 8.13 15.45
CA ILE A 426 -6.38 9.28 15.46
C ILE A 426 -6.11 9.75 16.91
N GLU A 427 -7.16 9.99 17.68
CA GLU A 427 -7.03 10.53 19.04
C GLU A 427 -6.42 9.51 20.01
N THR A 428 -6.81 8.24 19.87
CA THR A 428 -6.20 7.16 20.65
C THR A 428 -4.71 7.02 20.32
N ALA A 429 -4.35 7.07 19.03
CA ALA A 429 -2.96 6.97 18.58
C ALA A 429 -2.08 8.06 19.18
N ARG A 430 -2.58 9.30 19.25
CA ARG A 430 -1.90 10.41 19.94
C ARG A 430 -1.72 10.15 21.42
N ALA A 431 -2.79 9.69 22.09
CA ALA A 431 -2.77 9.43 23.52
C ALA A 431 -1.78 8.32 23.92
N VAL A 432 -1.45 7.41 22.99
CA VAL A 432 -0.50 6.31 23.23
C VAL A 432 0.82 6.46 22.47
N GLU A 433 1.05 7.55 21.74
CA GLU A 433 2.21 7.72 20.85
C GLU A 433 3.54 7.44 21.56
N ASN A 434 3.72 7.97 22.77
CA ASN A 434 4.91 7.79 23.59
C ASN A 434 5.10 6.35 24.13
N SER A 435 4.12 5.46 23.94
CA SER A 435 4.23 4.04 24.32
C SER A 435 4.88 3.19 23.22
N PHE A 436 5.07 3.77 22.03
CA PHE A 436 5.61 3.09 20.86
C PHE A 436 6.85 3.84 20.35
N LYS A 437 7.78 3.10 19.74
CA LYS A 437 8.95 3.66 19.04
C LYS A 437 8.52 4.56 17.88
N LYS A 438 7.47 4.15 17.17
CA LYS A 438 6.82 4.96 16.12
C LYS A 438 5.38 4.50 15.88
N VAL A 439 4.50 5.46 15.57
CA VAL A 439 3.15 5.21 15.06
C VAL A 439 3.17 5.39 13.55
N ILE A 440 2.64 4.40 12.82
CA ILE A 440 2.67 4.33 11.37
C ILE A 440 1.23 4.25 10.88
N TRP A 441 0.78 5.27 10.17
CA TRP A 441 -0.58 5.40 9.66
C TRP A 441 -0.66 5.07 8.17
N VAL A 442 -1.53 4.12 7.84
CA VAL A 442 -1.81 3.64 6.49
C VAL A 442 -3.30 3.80 6.23
N SER A 443 -3.69 4.58 5.22
CA SER A 443 -5.11 4.82 4.91
C SER A 443 -5.47 4.34 3.51
N ALA A 444 -6.42 3.40 3.43
CA ALA A 444 -6.99 2.93 2.16
C ALA A 444 -8.18 3.79 1.68
N ASN A 445 -8.32 5.02 2.21
CA ASN A 445 -9.44 5.90 1.87
C ASN A 445 -9.33 6.52 0.48
N ASP A 446 -8.11 6.84 0.05
CA ASP A 446 -7.87 7.52 -1.22
C ASP A 446 -7.63 6.53 -2.37
N ARG A 447 -7.00 5.38 -2.08
CA ARG A 447 -6.81 4.27 -3.03
C ARG A 447 -6.68 2.91 -2.29
N PRO A 448 -6.97 1.78 -2.96
CA PRO A 448 -6.61 0.46 -2.46
C PRO A 448 -5.10 0.35 -2.20
N ILE A 449 -4.72 -0.49 -1.25
CA ILE A 449 -3.33 -0.69 -0.81
C ILE A 449 -2.97 -2.15 -1.00
N SER A 450 -1.85 -2.44 -1.66
CA SER A 450 -1.32 -3.80 -1.77
C SER A 450 -0.43 -4.16 -0.58
N LEU A 451 -0.04 -5.43 -0.45
CA LEU A 451 0.98 -5.83 0.52
C LEU A 451 2.30 -5.08 0.29
N THR A 452 2.71 -4.88 -0.96
CA THR A 452 3.93 -4.13 -1.29
C THR A 452 3.86 -2.70 -0.76
N ASP A 453 2.74 -2.01 -1.02
CA ASP A 453 2.52 -0.65 -0.51
C ASP A 453 2.60 -0.61 1.03
N LEU A 454 1.93 -1.55 1.72
CA LEU A 454 1.94 -1.60 3.19
C LEU A 454 3.37 -1.77 3.75
N LEU A 455 4.15 -2.68 3.18
CA LEU A 455 5.53 -2.94 3.60
C LEU A 455 6.43 -1.75 3.31
N GLU A 456 6.28 -1.11 2.15
CA GLU A 456 7.04 0.09 1.78
C GLU A 456 6.71 1.28 2.68
N ILE A 457 5.42 1.52 2.94
CA ILE A 457 4.98 2.56 3.86
C ILE A 457 5.61 2.34 5.24
N PHE A 458 5.57 1.11 5.76
CA PHE A 458 6.20 0.78 7.03
C PHE A 458 7.69 1.09 7.03
N LEU A 459 8.44 0.54 6.06
CA LEU A 459 9.90 0.69 6.01
C LEU A 459 10.31 2.16 5.80
N ARG A 460 9.66 2.87 4.86
CA ARG A 460 9.90 4.30 4.63
C ARG A 460 9.58 5.14 5.85
N SER A 461 8.50 4.82 6.58
CA SER A 461 8.13 5.58 7.77
C SER A 461 9.21 5.56 8.84
N ILE A 462 10.01 4.49 8.94
CA ILE A 462 11.14 4.39 9.88
C ILE A 462 12.49 4.79 9.26
N GLY A 463 12.47 5.33 8.03
CA GLY A 463 13.67 5.72 7.29
C GLY A 463 14.45 4.54 6.68
N TYR A 464 13.83 3.37 6.57
CA TYR A 464 14.42 2.19 5.95
C TYR A 464 14.15 2.17 4.44
N ARG A 465 15.19 2.28 3.59
CA ARG A 465 15.08 2.09 2.14
C ARG A 465 15.12 0.61 1.81
N SER A 466 14.11 0.18 1.05
CA SER A 466 13.90 -1.24 0.73
C SER A 466 13.89 -1.51 -0.77
N ASP A 467 14.37 -0.54 -1.56
CA ASP A 467 14.24 -0.52 -3.02
C ASP A 467 14.99 -1.68 -3.69
N GLN A 468 16.03 -2.21 -3.04
CA GLN A 468 16.78 -3.40 -3.48
C GLN A 468 16.20 -4.72 -2.99
N LEU A 469 15.24 -4.67 -2.06
CA LEU A 469 14.69 -5.87 -1.46
C LEU A 469 13.54 -6.39 -2.32
N THR A 470 13.53 -7.69 -2.55
CA THR A 470 12.34 -8.39 -3.05
C THR A 470 11.19 -8.27 -2.06
N ILE A 471 9.95 -8.46 -2.52
CA ILE A 471 8.77 -8.42 -1.65
C ILE A 471 8.88 -9.39 -0.46
N ASN A 472 9.48 -10.57 -0.65
CA ASN A 472 9.68 -11.55 0.42
C ASN A 472 10.69 -11.07 1.47
N GLN A 473 11.77 -10.42 1.02
CA GLN A 473 12.75 -9.79 1.91
C GLN A 473 12.14 -8.59 2.65
N LYS A 474 11.35 -7.74 1.97
CA LYS A 474 10.58 -6.67 2.60
C LYS A 474 9.66 -7.22 3.70
N ARG A 475 8.92 -8.31 3.40
CA ARG A 475 8.03 -8.98 4.36
C ARG A 475 8.80 -9.50 5.57
N ALA A 476 9.91 -10.21 5.36
CA ALA A 476 10.75 -10.73 6.44
C ALA A 476 11.32 -9.62 7.32
N GLN A 477 11.82 -8.54 6.70
CA GLN A 477 12.36 -7.39 7.41
C GLN A 477 11.32 -6.69 8.29
N VAL A 478 10.11 -6.44 7.76
CA VAL A 478 9.03 -5.82 8.54
C VAL A 478 8.58 -6.74 9.68
N SER A 479 8.46 -8.05 9.43
CA SER A 479 8.17 -9.03 10.48
C SER A 479 9.21 -9.01 11.60
N GLU A 480 10.49 -8.99 11.25
CA GLU A 480 11.57 -8.90 12.24
C GLU A 480 11.49 -7.60 13.05
N LEU A 481 11.30 -6.45 12.40
CA LEU A 481 11.20 -5.15 13.07
C LEU A 481 10.00 -5.08 14.03
N LEU A 482 8.84 -5.58 13.60
CA LEU A 482 7.64 -5.65 14.44
C LEU A 482 7.83 -6.57 15.66
N SER A 483 8.70 -7.56 15.56
CA SER A 483 9.01 -8.50 16.64
C SER A 483 10.08 -8.01 17.64
N LYS A 484 10.91 -7.03 17.24
CA LYS A 484 12.03 -6.53 18.06
C LYS A 484 11.68 -5.29 18.87
N GLU A 485 10.88 -4.39 18.29
CA GLU A 485 10.63 -3.05 18.81
C GLU A 485 9.12 -2.75 18.85
N PRO A 486 8.64 -1.88 19.75
CA PRO A 486 7.21 -1.60 19.89
C PRO A 486 6.75 -0.57 18.87
N TYR A 487 6.25 -1.00 17.70
CA TYR A 487 5.60 -0.12 16.72
C TYR A 487 4.07 -0.21 16.83
N LEU A 488 3.37 0.88 16.47
CA LEU A 488 1.92 0.85 16.26
C LEU A 488 1.62 1.04 14.78
N LEU A 489 1.16 -0.02 14.13
CA LEU A 489 0.69 0.02 12.74
C LEU A 489 -0.82 0.25 12.71
N ILE A 490 -1.25 1.39 12.16
CA ILE A 490 -2.67 1.73 12.02
C ILE A 490 -3.08 1.58 10.57
N VAL A 491 -4.06 0.73 10.31
CA VAL A 491 -4.62 0.48 8.98
C VAL A 491 -6.07 0.95 8.95
N ASP A 492 -6.27 2.12 8.35
CA ASP A 492 -7.55 2.81 8.27
C ASP A 492 -8.31 2.45 6.99
N SER A 493 -9.61 2.14 7.14
CA SER A 493 -10.52 1.72 6.08
C SER A 493 -10.12 0.41 5.41
N PHE A 494 -9.81 -0.58 6.24
CA PHE A 494 -9.31 -1.89 5.85
C PHE A 494 -10.18 -2.62 4.83
N GLU A 495 -11.51 -2.40 4.85
CA GLU A 495 -12.43 -3.00 3.89
C GLU A 495 -12.13 -2.65 2.42
N ARG A 496 -11.30 -1.63 2.17
CA ARG A 496 -10.96 -1.12 0.83
C ARG A 496 -9.66 -1.67 0.24
N ILE A 497 -8.89 -2.43 1.02
CA ILE A 497 -7.59 -2.95 0.62
C ILE A 497 -7.76 -4.04 -0.46
N GLY A 498 -8.70 -4.97 -0.26
CA GLY A 498 -9.02 -6.02 -1.24
C GLY A 498 -7.90 -7.06 -1.51
N ASP A 499 -6.72 -6.89 -0.91
CA ASP A 499 -5.55 -7.77 -1.08
C ASP A 499 -5.44 -8.79 0.06
N LYS A 500 -5.68 -10.06 -0.26
CA LYS A 500 -5.55 -11.20 0.67
C LYS A 500 -4.15 -11.34 1.28
N GLN A 501 -3.12 -10.85 0.61
CA GLN A 501 -1.75 -10.92 1.13
C GLN A 501 -1.57 -10.00 2.35
N VAL A 502 -2.29 -8.86 2.39
CA VAL A 502 -2.35 -7.98 3.56
C VAL A 502 -3.06 -8.67 4.72
N ASP A 503 -4.21 -9.30 4.45
CA ASP A 503 -4.97 -10.07 5.45
C ASP A 503 -4.09 -11.16 6.09
N ASN A 504 -3.42 -11.95 5.26
CA ASN A 504 -2.54 -13.03 5.71
C ASN A 504 -1.34 -12.48 6.49
N PHE A 505 -0.72 -11.40 6.00
CA PHE A 505 0.38 -10.77 6.71
C PHE A 505 -0.03 -10.32 8.11
N ILE A 506 -1.16 -9.62 8.28
CA ILE A 506 -1.60 -9.15 9.60
C ILE A 506 -2.06 -10.30 10.52
N ALA A 507 -2.68 -11.33 9.95
CA ALA A 507 -3.19 -12.47 10.73
C ALA A 507 -2.06 -13.41 11.21
N GLU A 508 -1.07 -13.68 10.36
CA GLU A 508 -0.03 -14.69 10.60
C GLU A 508 1.22 -14.11 11.28
N ASN A 509 1.47 -12.81 11.15
CA ASN A 509 2.72 -12.22 11.60
C ASN A 509 2.84 -12.16 13.13
N VAL A 510 4.04 -12.46 13.63
CA VAL A 510 4.38 -12.29 15.04
C VAL A 510 4.85 -10.86 15.23
N ASN A 511 3.99 -10.05 15.81
CA ASN A 511 4.19 -8.61 15.93
C ASN A 511 4.28 -8.16 17.40
N HIS A 512 4.73 -8.99 18.35
CA HIS A 512 4.98 -8.52 19.73
C HIS A 512 6.45 -8.10 19.86
N PRO A 513 6.78 -6.92 20.43
CA PRO A 513 5.93 -6.05 21.25
C PRO A 513 5.08 -5.01 20.50
N SER A 514 5.13 -4.98 19.15
CA SER A 514 4.27 -4.11 18.33
C SER A 514 2.76 -4.41 18.46
N LYS A 515 1.93 -3.52 17.92
CA LYS A 515 0.47 -3.67 17.85
C LYS A 515 -0.05 -3.21 16.49
N VAL A 516 -1.16 -3.80 16.05
CA VAL A 516 -1.87 -3.38 14.83
C VAL A 516 -3.27 -2.89 15.22
N LEU A 517 -3.61 -1.67 14.83
CA LEU A 517 -4.94 -1.07 14.98
C LEU A 517 -5.62 -0.95 13.63
N ILE A 518 -6.81 -1.51 13.49
CA ILE A 518 -7.55 -1.55 12.23
C ILE A 518 -8.85 -0.77 12.37
N THR A 519 -9.18 0.07 11.40
CA THR A 519 -10.55 0.60 11.27
C THR A 519 -11.25 -0.10 10.11
N THR A 520 -12.46 -0.60 10.34
CA THR A 520 -13.21 -1.30 9.28
C THR A 520 -14.72 -1.26 9.47
N ARG A 521 -15.48 -1.58 8.41
CA ARG A 521 -16.93 -1.80 8.49
C ARG A 521 -17.31 -3.25 8.80
N TYR A 522 -16.67 -4.22 8.15
CA TYR A 522 -17.14 -5.62 8.15
C TYR A 522 -16.06 -6.67 8.40
N PHE A 523 -14.78 -6.29 8.57
CA PHE A 523 -13.65 -7.24 8.60
C PHE A 523 -13.18 -7.63 10.02
N TRP A 524 -12.75 -8.89 10.20
CA TRP A 524 -12.12 -9.41 11.42
C TRP A 524 -10.92 -10.34 11.11
N PRO A 525 -9.66 -9.94 11.37
CA PRO A 525 -8.55 -10.91 11.38
C PRO A 525 -8.72 -11.89 12.55
N ARG A 526 -8.22 -13.13 12.41
CA ARG A 526 -8.22 -14.12 13.51
C ARG A 526 -7.49 -13.55 14.74
N GLU A 527 -7.97 -13.91 15.94
CA GLU A 527 -7.37 -13.49 17.22
C GLU A 527 -7.26 -11.96 17.41
N SER A 528 -8.32 -11.21 17.07
CA SER A 528 -8.33 -9.75 17.26
C SER A 528 -9.41 -9.27 18.23
N TYR A 529 -9.12 -8.15 18.90
CA TYR A 529 -9.98 -7.53 19.91
C TYR A 529 -10.94 -6.54 19.29
N VAL A 530 -12.24 -6.77 19.47
CA VAL A 530 -13.32 -5.99 18.87
C VAL A 530 -13.75 -4.82 19.73
N ILE A 531 -13.78 -3.62 19.13
CA ILE A 531 -14.52 -2.48 19.65
C ILE A 531 -15.50 -2.00 18.58
N THR A 532 -16.77 -2.31 18.79
CA THR A 532 -17.86 -1.87 17.93
C THR A 532 -18.29 -0.46 18.32
N LEU A 533 -18.30 0.45 17.35
CA LEU A 533 -18.76 1.82 17.50
C LEU A 533 -20.18 1.96 16.98
N GLU A 534 -21.02 2.55 17.82
CA GLU A 534 -22.36 2.98 17.49
C GLU A 534 -22.41 4.51 17.30
N GLY A 535 -23.56 5.02 16.86
CA GLY A 535 -23.81 6.46 16.80
C GLY A 535 -23.60 7.13 18.16
N PHE A 536 -23.51 8.46 18.14
CA PHE A 536 -23.43 9.25 19.36
C PHE A 536 -24.68 9.07 20.23
N ASP A 537 -24.44 9.05 21.54
CA ASP A 537 -25.52 9.21 22.51
C ASP A 537 -26.07 10.66 22.47
N ILE A 538 -27.09 10.92 23.29
CA ILE A 538 -27.76 12.23 23.30
C ILE A 538 -26.83 13.35 23.77
N ASN A 539 -25.90 13.06 24.69
CA ASN A 539 -24.98 14.06 25.24
C ASN A 539 -23.92 14.41 24.20
N GLN A 540 -23.35 13.39 23.54
CA GLN A 540 -22.40 13.55 22.45
C GLN A 540 -23.03 14.24 21.23
N THR A 541 -24.31 13.94 20.94
CA THR A 541 -25.05 14.63 19.88
C THR A 541 -25.25 16.12 20.20
N SER A 542 -25.61 16.44 21.45
CA SER A 542 -25.73 17.81 21.94
C SER A 542 -24.40 18.57 21.90
N GLU A 543 -23.33 17.91 22.34
CA GLU A 543 -21.97 18.46 22.30
C GLU A 543 -21.53 18.72 20.85
N MET A 544 -21.78 17.78 19.94
CA MET A 544 -21.48 17.97 18.53
C MET A 544 -22.25 19.16 17.94
N LEU A 545 -23.57 19.24 18.14
CA LEU A 545 -24.38 20.35 17.62
C LEU A 545 -23.92 21.70 18.18
N SER A 546 -23.58 21.76 19.46
CA SER A 546 -23.16 23.00 20.11
C SER A 546 -21.73 23.40 19.74
N VAL A 547 -20.74 22.53 19.89
CA VAL A 547 -19.32 22.83 19.64
C VAL A 547 -19.05 22.96 18.14
N ALA A 548 -19.47 21.99 17.33
CA ALA A 548 -19.27 22.03 15.88
C ALA A 548 -20.10 23.15 15.23
N GLY A 549 -21.35 23.32 15.66
CA GLY A 549 -22.23 24.38 15.18
C GLY A 549 -21.65 25.77 15.44
N LYS A 550 -21.28 26.07 16.69
CA LYS A 550 -20.69 27.37 17.06
C LYS A 550 -19.39 27.64 16.30
N THR A 551 -18.48 26.66 16.23
CA THR A 551 -17.19 26.81 15.56
C THR A 551 -17.35 27.13 14.06
N ARG A 552 -18.44 26.67 13.43
CA ARG A 552 -18.72 26.90 12.00
C ARG A 552 -19.65 28.10 11.74
N GLY A 553 -20.11 28.79 12.79
CA GLY A 553 -20.93 29.99 12.71
C GLY A 553 -22.44 29.74 12.68
N VAL A 554 -22.92 28.61 13.22
CA VAL A 554 -24.35 28.39 13.43
C VAL A 554 -24.83 29.23 14.61
N ASN A 555 -25.66 30.23 14.32
CA ASN A 555 -26.30 31.10 15.32
C ASN A 555 -27.67 30.54 15.75
N HIS A 556 -27.71 29.29 16.21
CA HIS A 556 -28.92 28.62 16.70
C HIS A 556 -28.61 27.90 18.00
N GLU A 557 -29.41 28.13 19.04
CA GLU A 557 -29.33 27.36 20.29
C GLU A 557 -30.28 26.17 20.19
N PHE A 558 -29.73 24.96 20.25
CA PHE A 558 -30.49 23.73 20.13
C PHE A 558 -31.19 23.39 21.45
N THR A 559 -32.51 23.23 21.39
CA THR A 559 -33.31 22.73 22.52
C THR A 559 -33.14 21.22 22.70
N GLU A 560 -33.42 20.67 23.88
CA GLU A 560 -33.35 19.21 24.10
C GLU A 560 -34.21 18.41 23.11
N GLN A 561 -35.38 18.94 22.74
CA GLN A 561 -36.28 18.29 21.78
C GLN A 561 -35.69 18.27 20.37
N GLU A 562 -35.00 19.35 19.97
CA GLU A 562 -34.29 19.41 18.69
C GLU A 562 -33.11 18.45 18.66
N VAL A 563 -32.32 18.36 19.74
CA VAL A 563 -31.20 17.40 19.84
C VAL A 563 -31.73 15.96 19.72
N ARG A 564 -32.81 15.60 20.42
CA ARG A 564 -33.46 14.29 20.30
C ARG A 564 -33.92 14.02 18.87
N SER A 565 -34.56 14.99 18.23
CA SER A 565 -35.02 14.84 16.86
C SER A 565 -33.87 14.65 15.88
N VAL A 566 -32.76 15.38 16.03
CA VAL A 566 -31.55 15.17 15.21
C VAL A 566 -30.98 13.78 15.46
N GLN A 567 -30.84 13.37 16.73
CA GLN A 567 -30.31 12.05 17.07
C GLN A 567 -31.13 10.92 16.43
N GLU A 568 -32.46 10.98 16.51
CA GLU A 568 -33.37 10.01 15.88
C GLU A 568 -33.26 10.00 14.36
N LEU A 569 -33.12 11.17 13.73
CA LEU A 569 -33.01 11.30 12.27
C LEU A 569 -31.66 10.85 11.73
N THR A 570 -30.59 10.94 12.52
CA THR A 570 -29.24 10.59 12.09
C THR A 570 -28.72 9.29 12.72
N ASP A 571 -29.49 8.66 13.60
CA ASP A 571 -29.04 7.55 14.47
C ASP A 571 -27.73 7.90 15.20
N GLY A 572 -27.59 9.18 15.58
CA GLY A 572 -26.36 9.73 16.17
C GLY A 572 -25.11 9.68 15.27
N LEU A 573 -25.21 9.42 13.95
CA LEU A 573 -24.04 9.34 13.08
C LEU A 573 -23.31 10.71 12.96
N PRO A 574 -22.04 10.83 13.43
CA PRO A 574 -21.34 12.11 13.49
C PRO A 574 -21.20 12.81 12.12
N PHE A 575 -20.95 12.05 11.06
CA PHE A 575 -20.81 12.65 9.73
C PHE A 575 -22.15 13.15 9.18
N ALA A 576 -23.27 12.47 9.47
CA ALA A 576 -24.60 12.96 9.10
C ALA A 576 -24.95 14.25 9.85
N ILE A 577 -24.67 14.30 11.16
CA ILE A 577 -24.82 15.52 11.98
C ILE A 577 -23.95 16.66 11.42
N SER A 578 -22.72 16.37 10.99
CA SER A 578 -21.84 17.36 10.36
C SER A 578 -22.41 17.96 9.08
N LEU A 579 -22.99 17.14 8.21
CA LEU A 579 -23.64 17.60 6.97
C LEU A 579 -24.90 18.43 7.28
N MET A 580 -25.67 18.05 8.30
CA MET A 580 -26.79 18.87 8.77
C MET A 580 -26.31 20.24 9.25
N ILE A 581 -25.27 20.29 10.09
CA ILE A 581 -24.65 21.56 10.53
C ILE A 581 -24.19 22.37 9.32
N GLY A 582 -23.61 21.74 8.30
CA GLY A 582 -23.23 22.41 7.05
C GLY A 582 -24.38 23.12 6.35
N GLN A 583 -25.60 22.55 6.38
CA GLN A 583 -26.80 23.20 5.85
C GLN A 583 -27.30 24.34 6.74
N LEU A 584 -27.22 24.18 8.07
CA LEU A 584 -27.56 25.26 9.02
C LEU A 584 -26.65 26.48 8.85
N VAL A 585 -25.37 26.24 8.56
CA VAL A 585 -24.37 27.27 8.25
C VAL A 585 -24.78 28.13 7.04
N GLN A 586 -25.49 27.54 6.06
CA GLN A 586 -26.06 28.26 4.92
C GLN A 586 -27.36 29.01 5.25
N GLY A 587 -27.72 29.10 6.53
CA GLY A 587 -28.94 29.78 6.99
C GLY A 587 -30.22 28.97 6.79
N ILE A 588 -30.13 27.67 6.46
CA ILE A 588 -31.30 26.81 6.36
C ILE A 588 -31.78 26.46 7.78
N PRO A 589 -33.04 26.73 8.15
CA PRO A 589 -33.53 26.39 9.48
C PRO A 589 -33.56 24.88 9.71
N LEU A 590 -33.26 24.43 10.94
CA LEU A 590 -33.28 23.01 11.33
C LEU A 590 -34.60 22.33 10.96
N THR A 591 -35.73 23.01 11.15
CA THR A 591 -37.06 22.48 10.80
C THR A 591 -37.20 22.13 9.32
N ARG A 592 -36.55 22.87 8.41
CA ARG A 592 -36.53 22.55 6.97
C ARG A 592 -35.62 21.38 6.68
N VAL A 593 -34.42 21.36 7.26
CA VAL A 593 -33.47 20.24 7.10
C VAL A 593 -34.15 18.94 7.55
N SER A 594 -34.69 18.91 8.77
CA SER A 594 -35.37 17.73 9.32
C SER A 594 -36.57 17.26 8.49
N ARG A 595 -37.38 18.20 7.94
CA ARG A 595 -38.54 17.86 7.10
C ARG A 595 -38.11 17.17 5.80
N SER A 596 -37.06 17.68 5.16
CA SER A 596 -36.56 17.08 3.91
C SER A 596 -36.13 15.61 4.09
N LEU A 597 -35.57 15.28 5.26
CA LEU A 597 -35.17 13.92 5.61
C LEU A 597 -36.36 13.03 6.03
N THR A 598 -37.48 13.59 6.46
CA THR A 598 -38.67 12.80 6.87
C THR A 598 -39.63 12.52 5.73
N ASP A 599 -39.87 13.49 4.83
CA ASP A 599 -40.82 13.35 3.71
C ASP A 599 -40.32 12.38 2.61
N GLN A 600 -39.00 12.21 2.46
CA GLN A 600 -38.38 11.34 1.44
C GLN A 600 -37.99 9.95 1.97
N ASN A 601 -37.63 9.79 3.25
CA ASN A 601 -37.18 8.51 3.80
C ASN A 601 -38.33 7.53 4.18
N ARG A 602 -39.58 8.00 4.29
CA ARG A 602 -40.71 7.13 4.72
C ARG A 602 -41.66 6.68 3.61
N ARG A 603 -41.71 7.36 2.46
CA ARG A 603 -42.73 7.06 1.43
C ARG A 603 -42.37 5.90 0.49
N ASN A 604 -41.11 5.44 0.47
CA ASN A 604 -40.61 4.46 -0.51
C ASN A 604 -39.86 3.26 0.09
N LEU A 605 -39.85 3.09 1.41
CA LEU A 605 -39.16 1.98 2.07
C LEU A 605 -40.17 0.98 2.63
N PRO A 606 -40.19 -0.30 2.19
CA PRO A 606 -40.95 -1.36 2.84
C PRO A 606 -40.56 -1.46 4.33
N GLU A 607 -41.52 -1.81 5.20
CA GLU A 607 -41.33 -1.92 6.66
C GLU A 607 -40.21 -2.91 7.08
N GLU A 608 -39.70 -3.74 6.16
CA GLU A 608 -38.63 -4.73 6.37
C GLU A 608 -37.23 -4.29 5.86
N THR A 609 -36.95 -2.99 5.75
CA THR A 609 -35.64 -2.53 5.27
C THR A 609 -34.57 -2.48 6.37
N GLY A 610 -33.43 -3.12 6.11
CA GLY A 610 -32.30 -3.16 7.03
C GLY A 610 -31.65 -1.78 7.27
N LYS A 611 -31.03 -1.62 8.45
CA LYS A 611 -30.38 -0.38 8.94
C LYS A 611 -29.43 0.27 7.92
N GLU A 612 -28.76 -0.53 7.10
CA GLU A 612 -27.81 -0.06 6.07
C GLU A 612 -28.47 0.67 4.89
N SER A 613 -29.63 0.18 4.42
CA SER A 613 -30.39 0.82 3.34
C SER A 613 -30.87 2.22 3.74
N TRP A 614 -31.35 2.36 4.99
CA TRP A 614 -31.73 3.63 5.56
C TRP A 614 -30.54 4.62 5.67
N ILE A 615 -29.37 4.15 6.11
CA ILE A 615 -28.16 5.00 6.19
C ILE A 615 -27.75 5.52 4.81
N ASN A 616 -27.80 4.68 3.79
CA ASN A 616 -27.46 5.08 2.42
C ASN A 616 -28.42 6.17 1.90
N LEU A 617 -29.73 6.02 2.17
CA LEU A 617 -30.72 7.04 1.82
C LEU A 617 -30.55 8.34 2.61
N LEU A 618 -30.25 8.25 3.91
CA LEU A 618 -29.94 9.40 4.75
C LEU A 618 -28.80 10.22 4.16
N PHE A 619 -27.67 9.58 3.83
CA PHE A 619 -26.53 10.27 3.24
C PHE A 619 -26.83 10.81 1.84
N ALA A 620 -27.51 10.05 0.98
CA ALA A 620 -27.90 10.52 -0.35
C ALA A 620 -28.71 11.83 -0.27
N ASN A 621 -29.69 11.90 0.64
CA ASN A 621 -30.52 13.09 0.84
C ASN A 621 -29.73 14.26 1.44
N LEU A 622 -28.87 14.00 2.44
CA LEU A 622 -28.02 15.04 3.04
C LEU A 622 -27.05 15.64 2.02
N PHE A 623 -26.45 14.82 1.16
CA PHE A 623 -25.58 15.30 0.10
C PHE A 623 -26.35 16.07 -0.97
N LEU A 624 -27.50 15.56 -1.43
CA LEU A 624 -28.32 16.25 -2.41
C LEU A 624 -28.77 17.63 -1.90
N ASN A 625 -29.20 17.72 -0.64
CA ASN A 625 -29.53 19.00 -0.03
C ASN A 625 -28.33 19.94 0.01
N SER A 626 -27.17 19.44 0.42
CA SER A 626 -25.95 20.25 0.50
C SER A 626 -25.51 20.73 -0.88
N TRP A 627 -25.57 19.85 -1.88
CA TRP A 627 -25.26 20.14 -3.28
C TRP A 627 -26.14 21.25 -3.86
N ASN A 628 -27.45 21.22 -3.58
CA ASN A 628 -28.39 22.24 -4.06
C ASN A 628 -28.19 23.63 -3.43
N LEU A 629 -27.34 23.74 -2.39
CA LEU A 629 -26.99 25.01 -1.76
C LEU A 629 -25.68 25.61 -2.31
N LEU A 630 -24.92 24.83 -3.09
CA LEU A 630 -23.66 25.26 -3.67
C LEU A 630 -23.87 26.00 -4.99
N ASP A 631 -22.97 26.93 -5.29
CA ASP A 631 -22.89 27.58 -6.59
C ASP A 631 -22.02 26.78 -7.58
N ASP A 632 -21.95 27.25 -8.82
CA ASP A 632 -21.19 26.59 -9.89
C ASP A 632 -19.69 26.47 -9.55
N SER A 633 -19.12 27.44 -8.83
CA SER A 633 -17.71 27.44 -8.41
C SER A 633 -17.44 26.34 -7.39
N ALA A 634 -18.29 26.23 -6.36
CA ALA A 634 -18.20 25.19 -5.35
C ALA A 634 -18.49 23.79 -5.93
N HIS A 635 -19.45 23.65 -6.87
CA HIS A 635 -19.65 22.40 -7.60
C HIS A 635 -18.39 21.99 -8.35
N ARG A 636 -17.74 22.93 -9.06
CA ARG A 636 -16.50 22.66 -9.80
C ARG A 636 -15.36 22.23 -8.89
N ILE A 637 -15.17 22.91 -7.76
CA ILE A 637 -14.17 22.52 -6.76
C ILE A 637 -14.45 21.10 -6.28
N LEU A 638 -15.68 20.81 -5.83
CA LEU A 638 -16.02 19.50 -5.28
C LEU A 638 -15.88 18.36 -6.31
N MET A 639 -16.27 18.59 -7.57
CA MET A 639 -16.06 17.64 -8.66
C MET A 639 -14.58 17.46 -9.00
N SER A 640 -13.76 18.52 -8.99
CA SER A 640 -12.32 18.38 -9.23
C SER A 640 -11.63 17.48 -8.19
N MET A 641 -12.16 17.45 -6.97
CA MET A 641 -11.60 16.64 -5.89
C MET A 641 -11.66 15.13 -6.16
N THR A 642 -12.48 14.66 -7.10
CA THR A 642 -12.57 13.24 -7.47
C THR A 642 -11.35 12.76 -8.24
N PHE A 643 -10.53 13.66 -8.78
CA PHE A 643 -9.28 13.31 -9.45
C PHE A 643 -8.16 12.93 -8.47
N PHE A 644 -8.04 13.65 -7.35
CA PHE A 644 -6.89 13.51 -6.46
C PHE A 644 -6.90 12.17 -5.71
N ALA A 645 -5.75 11.49 -5.70
CA ALA A 645 -5.50 10.24 -4.99
C ALA A 645 -4.80 10.46 -3.63
N ALA A 646 -4.52 11.71 -3.26
CA ALA A 646 -4.02 12.14 -1.97
C ALA A 646 -4.46 13.59 -1.68
N PRO A 647 -4.35 14.10 -0.44
CA PRO A 647 -4.65 15.50 -0.14
C PRO A 647 -3.91 16.48 -1.06
N ALA A 648 -4.64 17.39 -1.69
CA ALA A 648 -4.12 18.30 -2.71
C ALA A 648 -3.90 19.72 -2.17
N SER A 649 -2.91 20.44 -2.72
CA SER A 649 -2.71 21.86 -2.41
C SER A 649 -3.83 22.73 -2.98
N GLU A 650 -4.05 23.90 -2.38
CA GLU A 650 -5.00 24.88 -2.91
C GLU A 650 -4.67 25.28 -4.36
N GLU A 651 -3.39 25.40 -4.71
CA GLU A 651 -2.93 25.70 -6.07
C GLU A 651 -3.42 24.66 -7.09
N ALA A 652 -3.27 23.36 -6.77
CA ALA A 652 -3.71 22.27 -7.63
C ALA A 652 -5.23 22.26 -7.79
N ILE A 653 -5.96 22.40 -6.68
CA ILE A 653 -7.44 22.39 -6.67
C ILE A 653 -7.97 23.57 -7.50
N GLN A 654 -7.39 24.76 -7.32
CA GLN A 654 -7.79 25.93 -8.07
C GLN A 654 -7.59 25.74 -9.57
N ARG A 655 -6.39 25.32 -9.97
CA ARG A 655 -6.04 25.15 -11.39
C ARG A 655 -6.94 24.11 -12.07
N ILE A 656 -7.16 22.97 -11.42
CA ILE A 656 -7.92 21.85 -11.98
C ILE A 656 -9.43 22.13 -12.01
N SER A 657 -9.96 22.82 -10.99
CA SER A 657 -11.37 23.24 -10.98
C SER A 657 -11.68 24.32 -12.01
N GLY A 658 -10.66 25.07 -12.44
CA GLY A 658 -10.79 26.19 -13.37
C GLY A 658 -11.51 27.40 -12.75
N VAL A 659 -11.58 27.46 -11.41
CA VAL A 659 -12.27 28.54 -10.69
C VAL A 659 -11.33 29.76 -10.58
N PRO A 660 -11.79 30.97 -10.96
CA PRO A 660 -10.99 32.19 -10.84
C PRO A 660 -10.56 32.47 -9.39
N SER A 661 -9.38 33.08 -9.19
CA SER A 661 -8.82 33.33 -7.85
C SER A 661 -9.73 34.15 -6.93
N ASN A 662 -10.56 35.03 -7.49
CA ASN A 662 -11.48 35.85 -6.72
C ASN A 662 -12.63 35.04 -6.11
N ASP A 663 -13.06 33.97 -6.78
CA ASP A 663 -14.19 33.14 -6.35
C ASP A 663 -13.72 31.90 -5.57
N PHE A 664 -12.48 31.46 -5.80
CA PHE A 664 -11.94 30.22 -5.24
C PHE A 664 -11.84 30.24 -3.70
N GLN A 665 -11.24 31.27 -3.12
CA GLN A 665 -10.97 31.34 -1.66
C GLN A 665 -12.26 31.34 -0.82
N PRO A 666 -13.29 32.15 -1.15
CA PRO A 666 -14.60 32.06 -0.50
C PRO A 666 -15.19 30.65 -0.58
N GLU A 667 -15.14 29.99 -1.75
CA GLU A 667 -15.79 28.69 -1.93
C GLU A 667 -15.03 27.52 -1.27
N ILE A 668 -13.70 27.53 -1.26
CA ILE A 668 -12.90 26.60 -0.44
C ILE A 668 -13.31 26.71 1.03
N SER A 669 -13.38 27.94 1.57
CA SER A 669 -13.77 28.16 2.95
C SER A 669 -15.21 27.73 3.22
N ASN A 670 -16.10 27.93 2.24
CA ASN A 670 -17.50 27.53 2.30
C ASN A 670 -17.65 26.00 2.37
N LEU A 671 -17.00 25.27 1.46
CA LEU A 671 -17.03 23.82 1.40
C LEU A 671 -16.43 23.16 2.66
N ILE A 672 -15.37 23.75 3.24
CA ILE A 672 -14.82 23.31 4.54
C ILE A 672 -15.86 23.50 5.66
N ARG A 673 -16.52 24.67 5.71
CA ARG A 673 -17.57 24.93 6.71
C ARG A 673 -18.77 24.00 6.54
N MET A 674 -19.08 23.60 5.31
CA MET A 674 -20.13 22.62 5.00
C MET A 674 -19.74 21.15 5.27
N SER A 675 -18.50 20.88 5.70
CA SER A 675 -17.96 19.52 5.87
C SER A 675 -17.91 18.69 4.58
N LEU A 676 -17.88 19.36 3.43
CA LEU A 676 -17.70 18.73 2.12
C LEU A 676 -16.22 18.60 1.76
N LEU A 677 -15.37 19.49 2.30
CA LEU A 677 -13.91 19.39 2.27
C LEU A 677 -13.35 19.19 3.68
N ILE A 678 -12.27 18.41 3.77
CA ILE A 678 -11.51 18.14 4.99
C ILE A 678 -10.14 18.84 4.87
N PRO A 679 -9.86 19.85 5.72
CA PRO A 679 -8.54 20.47 5.77
C PRO A 679 -7.53 19.54 6.47
N ASN A 680 -6.38 19.35 5.85
CA ASN A 680 -5.24 18.60 6.36
C ASN A 680 -4.11 19.61 6.63
N ARG A 681 -3.99 20.05 7.89
CA ARG A 681 -3.07 21.14 8.25
C ARG A 681 -1.62 20.72 8.46
N ASN A 682 -1.32 19.44 8.69
CA ASN A 682 0.06 18.98 8.89
C ASN A 682 0.29 17.62 8.23
N LYS A 683 0.34 17.57 6.90
CA LYS A 683 1.11 16.53 6.21
C LYS A 683 2.42 17.16 5.75
N VAL A 684 3.47 16.95 6.56
CA VAL A 684 4.88 17.08 6.18
C VAL A 684 5.40 18.53 6.00
N GLY A 685 5.70 19.20 7.13
CA GLY A 685 6.77 20.19 7.20
C GLY A 685 6.60 21.55 6.49
N GLY A 686 5.39 21.97 6.14
CA GLY A 686 5.12 23.26 5.51
C GLY A 686 3.87 23.98 6.05
N ASP A 687 3.80 25.30 5.86
CA ASP A 687 2.65 26.16 6.21
C ASP A 687 1.45 26.01 5.25
N GLU A 688 1.53 25.11 4.25
CA GLU A 688 0.56 25.02 3.15
C GLU A 688 -0.66 24.14 3.51
N LEU A 689 -1.86 24.72 3.42
CA LEU A 689 -3.11 24.01 3.66
C LEU A 689 -3.40 23.05 2.51
N ARG A 690 -3.57 21.76 2.81
CA ARG A 690 -4.00 20.75 1.83
C ARG A 690 -5.40 20.26 2.15
N CYS A 691 -6.17 19.87 1.13
CA CYS A 691 -7.57 19.45 1.28
C CYS A 691 -7.80 18.05 0.73
N SER A 692 -8.71 17.31 1.37
CA SER A 692 -9.25 16.03 0.88
C SER A 692 -10.77 16.00 1.05
N ILE A 693 -11.43 14.94 0.58
CA ILE A 693 -12.88 14.74 0.75
C ILE A 693 -13.16 13.41 1.46
N HIS A 694 -14.21 13.39 2.28
CA HIS A 694 -14.65 12.15 2.92
C HIS A 694 -15.07 11.13 1.84
N PRO A 695 -14.84 9.82 2.04
CA PRO A 695 -15.14 8.86 0.97
C PRO A 695 -16.61 8.77 0.52
N LEU A 696 -17.56 9.03 1.42
CA LEU A 696 -18.97 9.14 1.04
C LEU A 696 -19.23 10.40 0.19
N THR A 697 -18.53 11.51 0.47
CA THR A 697 -18.57 12.72 -0.36
C THR A 697 -17.96 12.47 -1.73
N ARG A 698 -16.84 11.73 -1.79
CA ARG A 698 -16.20 11.31 -3.05
C ARG A 698 -17.16 10.52 -3.92
N SER A 699 -17.80 9.49 -3.36
CA SER A 699 -18.77 8.67 -4.10
C SER A 699 -19.94 9.49 -4.65
N PHE A 700 -20.44 10.47 -3.89
CA PHE A 700 -21.46 11.41 -4.37
C PHE A 700 -20.94 12.32 -5.49
N ALA A 701 -19.79 12.97 -5.30
CA ALA A 701 -19.20 13.88 -6.28
C ALA A 701 -18.81 13.15 -7.59
N GLU A 702 -18.35 11.89 -7.50
CA GLU A 702 -18.09 11.03 -8.64
C GLU A 702 -19.38 10.74 -9.43
N ALA A 703 -20.49 10.48 -8.74
CA ALA A 703 -21.79 10.30 -9.39
C ALA A 703 -22.25 11.56 -10.11
N GLU A 704 -21.96 12.75 -9.59
CA GLU A 704 -22.29 14.03 -10.22
C GLU A 704 -21.40 14.33 -11.44
N ILE A 705 -20.07 14.23 -11.32
CA ILE A 705 -19.16 14.53 -12.44
C ILE A 705 -19.33 13.54 -13.61
N ASN A 706 -19.73 12.29 -13.33
CA ASN A 706 -20.00 11.28 -14.37
C ASN A 706 -21.25 11.61 -15.21
N LYS A 707 -22.10 12.56 -14.80
CA LYS A 707 -23.23 13.03 -15.61
C LYS A 707 -22.79 13.96 -16.75
N ASP A 708 -21.62 14.59 -16.63
CA ASP A 708 -21.05 15.48 -17.64
C ASP A 708 -19.65 15.04 -18.06
N GLN A 709 -19.59 14.18 -19.06
CA GLN A 709 -18.34 13.64 -19.58
C GLN A 709 -17.43 14.72 -20.19
N ILE A 710 -18.00 15.81 -20.73
CA ILE A 710 -17.22 16.89 -21.35
C ILE A 710 -16.49 17.65 -20.26
N LEU A 711 -17.20 18.04 -19.19
CA LEU A 711 -16.60 18.71 -18.04
C LEU A 711 -15.55 17.83 -17.36
N LYS A 712 -15.87 16.54 -17.14
CA LYS A 712 -14.92 15.56 -16.58
C LYS A 712 -13.62 15.50 -17.39
N ASN A 713 -13.73 15.33 -18.70
CA ASN A 713 -12.57 15.26 -19.59
C ASN A 713 -11.75 16.56 -19.56
N ALA A 714 -12.41 17.73 -19.53
CA ALA A 714 -11.74 19.02 -19.46
C ALA A 714 -10.96 19.19 -18.15
N MET A 715 -11.59 18.89 -17.00
CA MET A 715 -10.96 18.97 -15.68
C MET A 715 -9.79 17.99 -15.55
N TYR A 716 -10.00 16.72 -15.91
CA TYR A 716 -8.96 15.70 -15.75
C TYR A 716 -7.79 15.93 -16.72
N SER A 717 -8.05 16.52 -17.89
CA SER A 717 -6.97 16.98 -18.78
C SER A 717 -6.16 18.12 -18.18
N GLU A 718 -6.80 19.07 -17.48
CA GLU A 718 -6.06 20.12 -16.76
C GLU A 718 -5.25 19.55 -15.59
N ALA A 719 -5.76 18.53 -14.91
CA ALA A 719 -5.01 17.80 -13.90
C ALA A 719 -3.74 17.15 -14.46
N VAL A 720 -3.85 16.48 -15.61
CA VAL A 720 -2.68 15.94 -16.32
C VAL A 720 -1.66 17.02 -16.65
N ARG A 721 -2.10 18.20 -17.14
CA ARG A 721 -1.19 19.33 -17.44
C ARG A 721 -0.49 19.83 -16.18
N TYR A 722 -1.26 20.11 -15.13
CA TYR A 722 -0.71 20.61 -13.86
C TYR A 722 0.34 19.66 -13.28
N PHE A 723 0.02 18.37 -13.17
CA PHE A 723 0.97 17.40 -12.62
C PHE A 723 2.16 17.15 -13.56
N SER A 724 1.98 17.22 -14.88
CA SER A 724 3.10 17.18 -15.84
C SER A 724 4.06 18.35 -15.65
N ASP A 725 3.54 19.57 -15.49
CA ASP A 725 4.34 20.77 -15.21
C ASP A 725 5.07 20.64 -13.86
N LEU A 726 4.40 20.12 -12.82
CA LEU A 726 4.98 19.87 -11.50
C LEU A 726 6.15 18.87 -11.58
N MET A 727 5.95 17.75 -12.28
CA MET A 727 6.98 16.72 -12.48
C MET A 727 8.16 17.27 -13.28
N GLU A 728 7.92 18.08 -14.31
CA GLU A 728 8.98 18.71 -15.10
C GLU A 728 9.78 19.73 -14.27
N GLN A 729 9.12 20.43 -13.33
CA GLN A 729 9.78 21.41 -12.47
C GLN A 729 10.61 20.76 -11.37
N PHE A 730 10.09 19.71 -10.72
CA PHE A 730 10.66 19.15 -9.49
C PHE A 730 11.26 17.75 -9.64
N GLY A 731 11.11 17.09 -10.80
CA GLY A 731 11.62 15.75 -11.06
C GLY A 731 13.01 15.68 -11.71
N LYS A 732 13.61 16.85 -11.99
CA LYS A 732 14.90 16.96 -12.70
C LYS A 732 16.10 16.55 -11.82
N PRO A 733 17.21 16.11 -12.43
CA PRO A 733 18.47 15.85 -11.72
C PRO A 733 19.09 17.12 -11.13
N GLY A 734 19.92 16.94 -10.10
CA GLY A 734 20.71 18.02 -9.50
C GLY A 734 19.95 18.99 -8.59
N LEU A 735 18.68 18.70 -8.27
CA LEU A 735 17.85 19.56 -7.42
C LEU A 735 18.16 19.37 -5.92
N GLU A 736 17.94 20.42 -5.12
CA GLU A 736 17.97 20.34 -3.66
C GLU A 736 16.91 19.36 -3.13
N LEU A 737 17.20 18.69 -2.01
CA LEU A 737 16.34 17.72 -1.34
C LEU A 737 14.87 18.20 -1.18
N SER A 738 14.65 19.48 -0.86
CA SER A 738 13.30 20.03 -0.65
C SER A 738 12.42 20.00 -1.90
N ASN A 739 13.02 20.02 -3.10
CA ASN A 739 12.26 19.91 -4.35
C ASN A 739 11.70 18.49 -4.55
N TYR A 740 12.50 17.46 -4.23
CA TYR A 740 12.01 16.09 -4.25
C TYR A 740 10.97 15.83 -3.17
N ASP A 741 11.12 16.43 -1.98
CA ASP A 741 10.10 16.30 -0.94
C ASP A 741 8.76 16.88 -1.39
N ARG A 742 8.76 18.01 -2.13
CA ARG A 742 7.54 18.58 -2.73
C ARG A 742 6.91 17.63 -3.76
N LEU A 743 7.70 17.03 -4.65
CA LEU A 743 7.18 16.10 -5.65
C LEU A 743 6.69 14.78 -5.04
N GLU A 744 7.37 14.28 -4.00
CA GLU A 744 6.99 13.07 -3.29
C GLU A 744 5.61 13.20 -2.65
N GLN A 745 5.28 14.35 -2.06
CA GLN A 745 3.95 14.63 -1.50
C GLN A 745 2.82 14.52 -2.52
N ASP A 746 3.10 14.86 -3.79
CA ASP A 746 2.12 14.81 -4.88
C ASP A 746 2.27 13.56 -5.75
N LEU A 747 3.19 12.65 -5.43
CA LEU A 747 3.41 11.42 -6.21
C LEU A 747 2.11 10.61 -6.41
N PRO A 748 1.24 10.39 -5.40
CA PRO A 748 -0.03 9.69 -5.63
C PRO A 748 -0.91 10.39 -6.68
N ASN A 749 -0.94 11.73 -6.69
CA ASN A 749 -1.70 12.51 -7.67
C ASN A 749 -1.05 12.47 -9.06
N CYS A 750 0.28 12.48 -9.14
CA CYS A 750 1.03 12.26 -10.39
C CYS A 750 0.75 10.88 -10.99
N LEU A 751 0.67 9.83 -10.16
CA LEU A 751 0.31 8.49 -10.60
C LEU A 751 -1.16 8.40 -11.06
N ALA A 752 -2.07 9.14 -10.42
CA ALA A 752 -3.46 9.26 -10.91
C ALA A 752 -3.52 9.91 -12.31
N ALA A 753 -2.66 10.91 -12.60
CA ALA A 753 -2.51 11.48 -13.93
C ALA A 753 -1.98 10.47 -14.95
N PHE A 754 -0.98 9.67 -14.57
CA PHE A 754 -0.47 8.56 -15.40
C PHE A 754 -1.58 7.55 -15.73
N GLU A 755 -2.31 7.06 -14.72
CA GLU A 755 -3.39 6.09 -14.90
C GLU A 755 -4.50 6.63 -15.79
N TRP A 756 -4.87 7.90 -15.63
CA TRP A 756 -5.85 8.56 -16.49
C TRP A 756 -5.38 8.59 -17.95
N CYS A 757 -4.17 9.06 -18.24
CA CYS A 757 -3.63 9.11 -19.61
C CYS A 757 -3.61 7.72 -20.25
N ARG A 758 -3.14 6.73 -19.49
CA ARG A 758 -3.08 5.34 -19.93
C ARG A 758 -4.47 4.78 -20.26
N ASN A 759 -5.46 5.03 -19.39
CA ASN A 759 -6.83 4.55 -19.59
C ASN A 759 -7.51 5.24 -20.80
N GLN A 760 -7.15 6.48 -21.11
CA GLN A 760 -7.56 7.18 -22.33
C GLN A 760 -6.79 6.74 -23.58
N ARG A 761 -5.81 5.83 -23.44
CA ARG A 761 -4.86 5.42 -24.49
C ARG A 761 -4.11 6.60 -25.11
N GLU A 762 -3.86 7.65 -24.33
CA GLU A 762 -3.17 8.86 -24.78
C GLU A 762 -1.65 8.68 -24.55
N MET A 763 -0.94 8.31 -25.60
CA MET A 763 0.46 7.90 -25.50
C MET A 763 1.40 9.05 -25.13
N SER A 764 1.17 10.25 -25.68
CA SER A 764 2.15 11.34 -25.58
C SER A 764 2.31 11.84 -24.14
N SER A 765 1.22 12.05 -23.41
CA SER A 765 1.26 12.40 -21.99
C SER A 765 1.69 11.22 -21.14
N THR A 766 1.32 9.98 -21.51
CA THR A 766 1.79 8.78 -20.79
C THR A 766 3.31 8.71 -20.77
N LEU A 767 3.97 8.84 -21.94
CA LEU A 767 5.42 8.83 -22.05
C LEU A 767 6.06 10.03 -21.36
N ARG A 768 5.53 11.24 -21.55
CA ARG A 768 6.04 12.45 -20.89
C ARG A 768 6.01 12.35 -19.36
N ILE A 769 4.96 11.75 -18.79
CA ILE A 769 4.88 11.51 -17.34
C ILE A 769 5.95 10.51 -16.90
N VAL A 770 6.13 9.40 -17.65
CA VAL A 770 7.18 8.42 -17.34
C VAL A 770 8.57 9.06 -17.39
N GLU A 771 8.87 9.83 -18.43
CA GLU A 771 10.13 10.56 -18.60
C GLU A 771 10.41 11.51 -17.42
N ASN A 772 9.43 12.35 -17.06
CA ASN A 772 9.58 13.33 -15.98
C ASN A 772 9.71 12.70 -14.59
N LEU A 773 9.12 11.52 -14.37
CA LEU A 773 9.24 10.78 -13.10
C LEU A 773 10.48 9.88 -13.05
N ASN A 774 11.04 9.49 -14.21
CA ASN A 774 12.04 8.45 -14.33
C ASN A 774 13.24 8.65 -13.37
N HIS A 775 13.78 9.87 -13.35
CA HIS A 775 14.91 10.22 -12.50
C HIS A 775 14.52 10.30 -11.02
N PHE A 776 13.47 11.04 -10.70
CA PHE A 776 12.94 11.18 -9.33
C PHE A 776 12.66 9.83 -8.66
N LEU A 777 11.94 8.93 -9.35
CA LEU A 777 11.60 7.61 -8.81
C LEU A 777 12.85 6.77 -8.55
N PHE A 778 13.88 6.89 -9.39
CA PHE A 778 15.15 6.20 -9.15
C PHE A 778 15.89 6.75 -7.93
N GLU A 779 16.09 8.07 -7.86
CA GLU A 779 16.85 8.70 -6.77
C GLU A 779 16.16 8.51 -5.41
N ARG A 780 14.82 8.66 -5.36
CA ARG A 780 14.01 8.49 -4.15
C ARG A 780 13.64 7.04 -3.83
N GLY A 781 14.05 6.08 -4.66
CA GLY A 781 13.87 4.66 -4.35
C GLY A 781 12.49 4.09 -4.66
N PHE A 782 11.65 4.80 -5.40
CA PHE A 782 10.38 4.26 -5.90
C PHE A 782 10.60 3.34 -7.12
N TRP A 783 11.50 2.38 -6.96
CA TRP A 783 11.99 1.51 -8.02
C TRP A 783 10.91 0.57 -8.57
N ASP A 784 10.09 0.01 -7.68
CA ASP A 784 8.96 -0.83 -8.09
C ASP A 784 7.89 -0.01 -8.83
N THR A 785 7.59 1.20 -8.37
CA THR A 785 6.72 2.14 -9.08
C THR A 785 7.28 2.49 -10.46
N ARG A 786 8.59 2.74 -10.56
CA ARG A 786 9.28 3.03 -11.83
C ARG A 786 9.13 1.87 -12.81
N ILE A 787 9.37 0.63 -12.37
CA ILE A 787 9.16 -0.57 -13.17
C ILE A 787 7.70 -0.69 -13.61
N GLN A 788 6.75 -0.43 -12.71
CA GLN A 788 5.32 -0.54 -12.98
C GLN A 788 4.86 0.44 -14.06
N ILE A 789 5.26 1.72 -13.98
CA ILE A 789 4.89 2.72 -14.99
C ILE A 789 5.58 2.44 -16.33
N CYS A 790 6.85 2.00 -16.32
CA CYS A 790 7.57 1.64 -17.55
C CYS A 790 6.91 0.45 -18.25
N SER A 791 6.58 -0.59 -17.47
CA SER A 791 5.91 -1.78 -17.96
C SER A 791 4.53 -1.42 -18.52
N SER A 792 3.74 -0.64 -17.78
CA SER A 792 2.40 -0.22 -18.19
C SER A 792 2.39 0.63 -19.47
N ALA A 793 3.35 1.55 -19.62
CA ALA A 793 3.51 2.33 -20.85
C ALA A 793 3.94 1.43 -22.03
N SER A 794 4.80 0.44 -21.78
CA SER A 794 5.24 -0.53 -22.80
C SER A 794 4.07 -1.40 -23.30
N GLU A 795 3.14 -1.78 -22.42
CA GLU A 795 1.92 -2.49 -22.82
C GLU A 795 1.07 -1.64 -23.78
N LEU A 796 0.90 -0.35 -23.47
CA LEU A 796 0.15 0.57 -24.31
C LEU A 796 0.82 0.79 -25.68
N GLU A 797 2.15 0.89 -25.72
CA GLU A 797 2.93 1.10 -26.94
C GLU A 797 2.87 -0.13 -27.86
N TYR A 798 2.84 -1.32 -27.27
CA TYR A 798 2.65 -2.57 -27.99
C TYR A 798 1.29 -2.65 -28.71
N GLU A 799 0.23 -2.11 -28.09
CA GLU A 799 -1.13 -2.04 -28.64
C GLU A 799 -1.32 -0.92 -29.68
N ALA A 800 -0.40 0.03 -29.78
CA ALA A 800 -0.51 1.16 -30.70
C ALA A 800 -0.33 0.74 -32.16
N SER A 801 -1.13 1.32 -33.06
CA SER A 801 -1.07 1.07 -34.51
C SER A 801 0.18 1.66 -35.17
N ASN A 802 0.76 2.72 -34.59
CA ASN A 802 2.00 3.32 -35.04
C ASN A 802 3.07 3.19 -33.93
N LYS A 803 3.83 2.10 -33.96
CA LYS A 803 4.81 1.76 -32.93
C LYS A 803 6.02 2.70 -33.00
N ASN A 804 6.29 3.39 -31.90
CA ASN A 804 7.52 4.09 -31.62
C ASN A 804 8.51 3.13 -30.94
N TYR A 805 9.39 2.54 -31.75
CA TYR A 805 10.40 1.60 -31.26
C TYR A 805 11.46 2.26 -30.36
N GLU A 806 11.66 3.58 -30.44
CA GLU A 806 12.58 4.30 -29.55
C GLU A 806 12.01 4.38 -28.14
N SER A 807 10.78 4.85 -27.99
CA SER A 807 10.11 4.85 -26.67
C SER A 807 9.96 3.44 -26.11
N SER A 808 9.68 2.44 -26.96
CA SER A 808 9.67 1.03 -26.53
C SER A 808 11.03 0.57 -25.99
N TRP A 809 12.13 0.99 -26.64
CA TRP A 809 13.49 0.72 -26.19
C TRP A 809 13.77 1.41 -24.85
N GLU A 810 13.44 2.70 -24.69
CA GLU A 810 13.66 3.47 -23.47
C GLU A 810 12.97 2.83 -22.26
N LEU A 811 11.70 2.47 -22.40
CA LEU A 811 10.92 1.83 -21.34
C LEU A 811 11.51 0.47 -20.92
N ALA A 812 11.95 -0.34 -21.89
CA ALA A 812 12.60 -1.62 -21.60
C ALA A 812 13.97 -1.42 -20.92
N PHE A 813 14.75 -0.46 -21.39
CA PHE A 813 16.06 -0.12 -20.84
C PHE A 813 15.94 0.41 -19.39
N TRP A 814 15.04 1.36 -19.12
CA TRP A 814 14.85 1.92 -17.78
C TRP A 814 14.38 0.86 -16.77
N ALA A 815 13.47 -0.03 -17.14
CA ALA A 815 13.08 -1.15 -16.29
C ALA A 815 14.25 -2.11 -16.05
N GLY A 816 15.00 -2.48 -17.10
CA GLY A 816 16.17 -3.36 -16.99
C GLY A 816 17.26 -2.78 -16.09
N TRP A 817 17.48 -1.46 -16.14
CA TRP A 817 18.42 -0.76 -15.27
C TRP A 817 18.03 -0.82 -13.80
N VAL A 818 16.74 -0.75 -13.47
CA VAL A 818 16.28 -0.92 -12.08
C VAL A 818 16.47 -2.36 -11.63
N TYR A 819 16.07 -3.34 -12.44
CA TYR A 819 16.23 -4.76 -12.11
C TYR A 819 17.69 -5.15 -11.85
N SER A 820 18.64 -4.63 -12.63
CA SER A 820 20.07 -4.91 -12.38
C SER A 820 20.54 -4.34 -11.04
N ARG A 821 20.01 -3.19 -10.60
CA ARG A 821 20.32 -2.59 -9.29
C ARG A 821 19.57 -3.24 -8.12
N GLN A 822 18.51 -4.00 -8.39
CA GLN A 822 17.80 -4.86 -7.42
C GLN A 822 18.43 -6.25 -7.27
N ASN A 823 19.55 -6.52 -7.95
CA ASN A 823 20.15 -7.85 -8.06
C ASN A 823 19.19 -8.88 -8.68
N ASN A 824 18.20 -8.43 -9.46
CA ASN A 824 17.28 -9.29 -10.19
C ASN A 824 17.76 -9.45 -11.64
N TYR A 825 18.88 -10.15 -11.80
CA TYR A 825 19.60 -10.24 -13.08
C TYR A 825 18.81 -10.98 -14.16
N GLU A 826 17.93 -11.92 -13.79
CA GLU A 826 17.07 -12.64 -14.74
C GLU A 826 16.05 -11.70 -15.41
N ASP A 827 15.38 -10.85 -14.64
CA ASP A 827 14.46 -9.86 -15.20
C ASP A 827 15.20 -8.74 -15.94
N ALA A 828 16.39 -8.35 -15.46
CA ALA A 828 17.25 -7.41 -16.17
C ALA A 828 17.66 -7.92 -17.56
N LYS A 829 18.02 -9.21 -17.68
CA LYS A 829 18.33 -9.87 -18.96
C LYS A 829 17.11 -9.90 -19.88
N ARG A 830 15.92 -10.20 -19.36
CA ARG A 830 14.67 -10.17 -20.14
C ARG A 830 14.38 -8.76 -20.70
N CYS A 831 14.62 -7.72 -19.90
CA CYS A 831 14.52 -6.34 -20.35
C CYS A 831 15.57 -5.98 -21.40
N LEU A 832 16.83 -6.41 -21.23
CA LEU A 832 17.90 -6.20 -22.20
C LEU A 832 17.58 -6.83 -23.57
N ILE A 833 17.05 -8.06 -23.58
CA ILE A 833 16.62 -8.74 -24.82
C ILE A 833 15.53 -7.93 -25.51
N LYS A 834 14.50 -7.50 -24.79
CA LYS A 834 13.42 -6.66 -25.34
C LYS A 834 13.96 -5.33 -25.88
N ALA A 835 14.87 -4.68 -25.15
CA ALA A 835 15.51 -3.46 -25.61
C ALA A 835 16.22 -3.72 -26.94
N GLN A 836 17.02 -4.79 -27.05
CA GLN A 836 17.68 -5.13 -28.32
C GLN A 836 16.70 -5.40 -29.46
N GLU A 837 15.61 -6.14 -29.22
CA GLU A 837 14.56 -6.40 -30.22
C GLU A 837 13.89 -5.12 -30.73
N HIS A 838 13.71 -4.11 -29.87
CA HIS A 838 13.18 -2.81 -30.26
C HIS A 838 14.23 -1.98 -31.02
N LEU A 839 15.48 -1.98 -30.55
CA LEU A 839 16.59 -1.30 -31.21
C LEU A 839 16.82 -1.80 -32.64
N ASP A 840 16.69 -3.11 -32.88
CA ASP A 840 16.82 -3.70 -34.21
C ASP A 840 15.79 -3.14 -35.21
N LYS A 841 14.63 -2.69 -34.70
CA LYS A 841 13.54 -2.09 -35.47
C LYS A 841 13.63 -0.56 -35.59
N VAL A 842 14.48 0.09 -34.80
CA VAL A 842 14.79 1.52 -34.96
C VAL A 842 15.48 1.74 -36.31
N ALA A 843 15.10 2.78 -37.04
CA ALA A 843 15.65 3.04 -38.37
C ALA A 843 17.19 3.12 -38.36
N ILE A 844 17.86 2.47 -39.31
CA ILE A 844 19.35 2.47 -39.41
C ILE A 844 19.91 3.90 -39.53
N LYS A 845 19.15 4.83 -40.12
CA LYS A 845 19.54 6.23 -40.27
C LYS A 845 19.27 7.08 -39.02
N ASN A 846 18.66 6.51 -37.97
CA ASN A 846 18.44 7.25 -36.74
C ASN A 846 19.80 7.55 -36.09
N PRO A 847 20.13 8.83 -35.84
CA PRO A 847 21.41 9.21 -35.26
C PRO A 847 21.63 8.59 -33.86
N LEU A 848 20.57 8.30 -33.11
CA LEU A 848 20.60 7.78 -31.75
C LEU A 848 20.83 6.27 -31.65
N ARG A 849 20.84 5.56 -32.78
CA ARG A 849 20.96 4.09 -32.78
C ARG A 849 22.26 3.61 -32.13
N ASP A 850 23.38 4.24 -32.42
CA ASP A 850 24.69 3.89 -31.82
C ASP A 850 24.69 4.19 -30.30
N PHE A 851 24.03 5.27 -29.89
CA PHE A 851 23.85 5.61 -28.48
C PHE A 851 23.03 4.54 -27.75
N TYR A 852 21.88 4.13 -28.30
CA TYR A 852 21.05 3.07 -27.73
C TYR A 852 21.80 1.73 -27.65
N GLN A 853 22.61 1.40 -28.66
CA GLN A 853 23.47 0.20 -28.63
C GLN A 853 24.49 0.29 -27.50
N ALA A 854 25.12 1.45 -27.31
CA ALA A 854 26.05 1.67 -26.21
C ALA A 854 25.39 1.50 -24.83
N LYS A 855 24.16 2.02 -24.67
CA LYS A 855 23.37 1.87 -23.44
C LYS A 855 22.97 0.41 -23.20
N ASN A 856 22.62 -0.37 -24.23
CA ASN A 856 22.41 -1.81 -24.10
C ASN A 856 23.69 -2.52 -23.61
N SER A 857 24.86 -2.22 -24.19
CA SER A 857 26.14 -2.79 -23.72
C SER A 857 26.46 -2.38 -22.28
N GLN A 858 26.12 -1.15 -21.87
CA GLN A 858 26.26 -0.69 -20.49
C GLN A 858 25.37 -1.50 -19.53
N LEU A 859 24.11 -1.74 -19.88
CA LEU A 859 23.21 -2.58 -19.06
C LEU A 859 23.72 -4.03 -18.98
N HIS A 860 24.21 -4.58 -20.09
CA HIS A 860 24.81 -5.92 -20.11
C HIS A 860 26.03 -6.01 -19.17
N ALA A 861 26.89 -4.98 -19.18
CA ALA A 861 28.04 -4.92 -18.29
C ALA A 861 27.63 -4.97 -16.81
N LEU A 862 26.60 -4.20 -16.42
CA LEU A 862 26.08 -4.21 -15.05
C LEU A 862 25.51 -5.56 -14.63
N ILE A 863 24.81 -6.25 -15.54
CA ILE A 863 24.27 -7.59 -15.28
C ILE A 863 25.43 -8.58 -15.07
N ALA A 864 26.40 -8.63 -15.98
CA ALA A 864 27.53 -9.55 -15.90
C ALA A 864 28.40 -9.29 -14.65
N HIS A 865 28.62 -8.01 -14.31
CA HIS A 865 29.33 -7.61 -13.10
C HIS A 865 28.60 -8.11 -11.86
N GLY A 866 27.30 -7.86 -11.74
CA GLY A 866 26.52 -8.31 -10.60
C GLY A 866 26.49 -9.83 -10.43
N GLU A 867 26.36 -10.59 -11.52
CA GLU A 867 26.45 -12.06 -11.48
C GLU A 867 27.86 -12.55 -11.10
N ALA A 868 28.92 -11.87 -11.53
CA ALA A 868 30.28 -12.17 -11.11
C ALA A 868 30.44 -12.01 -9.60
N VAL A 869 29.83 -10.95 -9.04
CA VAL A 869 29.86 -10.67 -7.59
C VAL A 869 29.17 -11.77 -6.78
N GLU A 870 27.97 -12.20 -7.21
CA GLU A 870 27.26 -13.30 -6.56
C GLU A 870 28.03 -14.62 -6.64
N GLU A 871 28.64 -14.90 -7.79
CA GLU A 871 29.38 -16.15 -7.99
C GLU A 871 30.66 -16.19 -7.13
N TYR A 872 31.45 -15.11 -7.06
CA TYR A 872 32.67 -15.13 -6.26
C TYR A 872 32.36 -15.18 -4.75
N LYS A 873 31.30 -14.53 -4.28
CA LYS A 873 30.87 -14.61 -2.88
C LYS A 873 30.47 -16.03 -2.50
N ARG A 874 29.75 -16.73 -3.39
CA ARG A 874 29.43 -18.16 -3.22
C ARG A 874 30.70 -19.02 -3.17
N VAL A 875 31.65 -18.79 -4.07
CA VAL A 875 32.91 -19.55 -4.13
C VAL A 875 33.77 -19.34 -2.88
N SER A 876 33.80 -18.12 -2.34
CA SER A 876 34.53 -17.78 -1.11
C SER A 876 33.99 -18.54 0.12
N GLU A 877 32.72 -18.97 0.10
CA GLU A 877 32.09 -19.77 1.15
C GLU A 877 32.24 -21.29 0.93
N SER A 878 32.31 -21.76 -0.32
CA SER A 878 32.31 -23.19 -0.66
C SER A 878 33.69 -23.79 -0.99
N GLY A 879 34.70 -22.95 -1.31
CA GLY A 879 36.04 -23.39 -1.68
C GLY A 879 36.15 -24.06 -3.07
N GLU A 880 35.17 -23.84 -3.95
CA GLU A 880 35.09 -24.46 -5.31
C GLU A 880 35.71 -23.58 -6.43
N ASN A 881 35.59 -24.04 -7.69
CA ASN A 881 36.32 -23.56 -8.86
C ASN A 881 36.02 -22.09 -9.24
N THR A 882 37.08 -21.28 -9.42
CA THR A 882 37.06 -19.82 -9.62
C THR A 882 36.84 -19.36 -11.06
N SER A 883 36.79 -20.27 -12.04
CA SER A 883 36.83 -19.91 -13.47
C SER A 883 35.61 -19.13 -13.96
N ARG A 884 34.42 -19.40 -13.42
CA ARG A 884 33.17 -18.74 -13.86
C ARG A 884 33.09 -17.27 -13.44
N ALA A 885 33.55 -16.93 -12.24
CA ALA A 885 33.59 -15.54 -11.77
C ALA A 885 34.56 -14.70 -12.62
N GLU A 886 35.74 -15.24 -12.95
CA GLU A 886 36.70 -14.60 -13.86
C GLU A 886 36.09 -14.34 -15.25
N GLU A 887 35.42 -15.34 -15.84
CA GLU A 887 34.76 -15.22 -17.14
C GLU A 887 33.70 -14.10 -17.14
N LEU A 888 32.87 -14.02 -16.09
CA LEU A 888 31.84 -12.99 -15.96
C LEU A 888 32.44 -11.59 -15.74
N PHE A 889 33.49 -11.46 -14.92
CA PHE A 889 34.20 -10.19 -14.75
C PHE A 889 34.83 -9.70 -16.06
N MET A 890 35.47 -10.59 -16.81
CA MET A 890 36.05 -10.27 -18.12
C MET A 890 34.98 -9.91 -19.17
N GLN A 891 33.83 -10.58 -19.13
CA GLN A 891 32.67 -10.24 -19.95
C GLN A 891 32.16 -8.83 -19.61
N ALA A 892 31.98 -8.51 -18.32
CA ALA A 892 31.55 -7.19 -17.87
C ALA A 892 32.51 -6.08 -18.35
N ASN A 893 33.82 -6.30 -18.21
CA ASN A 893 34.83 -5.36 -18.68
C ASN A 893 34.75 -5.14 -20.20
N THR A 894 34.60 -6.22 -20.97
CA THR A 894 34.47 -6.14 -22.43
C THR A 894 33.24 -5.34 -22.85
N CYS A 895 32.12 -5.52 -22.15
CA CYS A 895 30.89 -4.76 -22.41
C CYS A 895 31.05 -3.27 -22.05
N HIS A 896 31.79 -2.92 -20.99
CA HIS A 896 32.12 -1.52 -20.68
C HIS A 896 32.97 -0.88 -21.78
N ASP A 897 34.01 -1.58 -22.25
CA ASP A 897 34.88 -1.10 -23.34
C ASP A 897 34.09 -0.89 -24.64
N GLU A 898 33.16 -1.80 -24.96
CA GLU A 898 32.26 -1.66 -26.10
C GLU A 898 31.32 -0.45 -25.95
N ALA A 899 30.67 -0.30 -24.81
CA ALA A 899 29.78 0.82 -24.53
C ALA A 899 30.50 2.17 -24.67
N ARG A 900 31.71 2.27 -24.10
CA ARG A 900 32.56 3.45 -24.21
C ARG A 900 32.87 3.78 -25.67
N LYS A 901 33.36 2.79 -26.43
CA LYS A 901 33.73 2.96 -27.83
C LYS A 901 32.56 3.46 -28.68
N LEU A 902 31.37 2.90 -28.47
CA LEU A 902 30.16 3.31 -29.20
C LEU A 902 29.74 4.74 -28.85
N LEU A 903 29.85 5.17 -27.58
CA LEU A 903 29.58 6.55 -27.18
C LEU A 903 30.59 7.54 -27.79
N GLU A 904 31.88 7.20 -27.77
CA GLU A 904 32.93 8.03 -28.41
C GLU A 904 32.66 8.19 -29.92
N GLN A 905 32.30 7.10 -30.61
CA GLN A 905 31.90 7.14 -32.02
C GLN A 905 30.67 8.00 -32.27
N TYR A 906 29.67 7.95 -31.38
CA TYR A 906 28.46 8.76 -31.48
C TYR A 906 28.79 10.26 -31.34
N ILE A 907 29.69 10.63 -30.41
CA ILE A 907 30.14 12.02 -30.21
C ILE A 907 30.91 12.54 -31.43
N ASP A 908 31.85 11.75 -31.95
CA ASP A 908 32.69 12.12 -33.10
C ASP A 908 31.87 12.42 -34.37
N GLN A 909 30.71 11.76 -34.52
CA GLN A 909 29.79 11.99 -35.64
C GLN A 909 29.01 13.32 -35.56
N LYS A 910 29.21 14.12 -34.49
CA LYS A 910 28.55 15.44 -34.26
C LYS A 910 27.03 15.42 -34.36
N SER A 911 26.40 14.32 -33.95
CA SER A 911 24.95 14.20 -33.85
C SER A 911 24.42 15.14 -32.76
N ALA A 912 24.04 16.36 -33.11
CA ALA A 912 23.48 17.37 -32.18
C ALA A 912 22.04 17.04 -31.69
N VAL A 913 21.66 15.76 -31.66
CA VAL A 913 20.33 15.32 -31.20
C VAL A 913 20.47 14.87 -29.76
N TRP A 914 20.13 15.77 -28.85
CA TRP A 914 20.13 15.52 -27.41
C TRP A 914 19.07 14.46 -27.05
N THR A 915 19.48 13.43 -26.32
CA THR A 915 18.60 12.43 -25.69
C THR A 915 18.26 12.87 -24.26
N PHE A 916 17.71 11.98 -23.43
CA PHE A 916 17.54 12.19 -21.98
C PHE A 916 18.87 12.25 -21.19
N GLU A 917 20.03 11.97 -21.81
CA GLU A 917 21.33 11.93 -21.13
C GLU A 917 22.48 12.39 -22.04
N GLU A 918 23.34 13.28 -21.54
CA GLU A 918 24.50 13.77 -22.29
C GLU A 918 25.50 12.63 -22.59
N PRO A 919 25.99 12.47 -23.84
CA PRO A 919 26.92 11.38 -24.19
C PRO A 919 28.22 11.38 -23.37
N ASP A 920 28.81 12.55 -23.14
CA ASP A 920 30.03 12.67 -22.33
C ASP A 920 29.78 12.28 -20.87
N TYR A 921 28.59 12.60 -20.34
CA TYR A 921 28.15 12.16 -19.01
C TYR A 921 27.93 10.64 -18.98
N ALA A 922 27.33 10.06 -20.03
CA ALA A 922 27.17 8.62 -20.16
C ALA A 922 28.51 7.87 -20.18
N ILE A 923 29.55 8.42 -20.83
CA ILE A 923 30.91 7.89 -20.78
C ILE A 923 31.45 7.93 -19.35
N ALA A 924 31.26 9.05 -18.63
CA ALA A 924 31.71 9.16 -17.25
C ALA A 924 31.01 8.15 -16.32
N LEU A 925 29.73 7.81 -16.59
CA LEU A 925 29.04 6.73 -15.88
C LEU A 925 29.57 5.34 -16.24
N VAL A 926 29.93 5.09 -17.51
CA VAL A 926 30.58 3.84 -17.92
C VAL A 926 31.91 3.69 -17.19
N ASP A 927 32.76 4.72 -17.21
CA ASP A 927 34.05 4.76 -16.53
C ASP A 927 33.91 4.56 -15.02
N SER A 928 32.90 5.18 -14.40
CA SER A 928 32.63 5.01 -12.97
C SER A 928 32.22 3.58 -12.61
N ASN A 929 31.30 2.97 -13.36
CA ASN A 929 30.86 1.59 -13.12
C ASN A 929 31.99 0.58 -13.41
N GLN A 930 32.83 0.83 -14.42
CA GLN A 930 34.03 0.02 -14.68
C GLN A 930 35.08 0.17 -13.56
N GLY A 931 35.12 1.33 -12.91
CA GLY A 931 35.86 1.52 -11.66
C GLY A 931 35.34 0.64 -10.52
N ASP A 932 34.02 0.54 -10.34
CA ASP A 932 33.39 -0.33 -9.34
C ASP A 932 33.73 -1.81 -9.64
N LEU A 933 33.66 -2.21 -10.92
CA LEU A 933 34.07 -3.53 -11.39
C LEU A 933 35.51 -3.88 -10.98
N PHE A 934 36.47 -2.98 -11.21
CA PHE A 934 37.86 -3.22 -10.82
C PHE A 934 38.07 -3.22 -9.30
N VAL A 935 37.27 -2.47 -8.54
CA VAL A 935 37.31 -2.58 -7.07
C VAL A 935 36.89 -3.98 -6.63
N ASP A 936 35.79 -4.52 -7.17
CA ASP A 936 35.32 -5.86 -6.82
C ASP A 936 36.28 -6.97 -7.28
N MET A 937 36.89 -6.82 -8.47
CA MET A 937 37.98 -7.71 -8.90
C MET A 937 39.16 -7.63 -7.92
N GLY A 938 39.53 -6.43 -7.46
CA GLY A 938 40.56 -6.25 -6.45
C GLY A 938 40.25 -6.98 -5.14
N HIS A 939 39.04 -6.82 -4.62
CA HIS A 939 38.58 -7.49 -3.41
C HIS A 939 38.57 -9.02 -3.56
N TRP A 940 38.14 -9.51 -4.70
CA TRP A 940 38.18 -10.95 -4.99
C TRP A 940 39.61 -11.49 -5.06
N LYS A 941 40.55 -10.75 -5.67
CA LYS A 941 41.96 -11.15 -5.68
C LYS A 941 42.59 -11.11 -4.28
N ASP A 942 42.21 -10.16 -3.44
CA ASP A 942 42.61 -10.15 -2.03
C ASP A 942 42.07 -11.37 -1.27
N SER A 943 40.84 -11.82 -1.54
CA SER A 943 40.23 -12.97 -0.86
C SER A 943 40.89 -14.31 -1.20
N ILE A 944 41.63 -14.38 -2.31
CA ILE A 944 42.46 -15.53 -2.70
C ILE A 944 43.97 -15.27 -2.49
N GLU A 945 44.30 -14.22 -1.72
CA GLU A 945 45.66 -13.81 -1.35
C GLU A 945 46.57 -13.41 -2.54
N ASP A 946 46.01 -13.06 -3.70
CA ASP A 946 46.77 -12.52 -4.84
C ASP A 946 46.91 -10.99 -4.76
N THR A 947 47.78 -10.56 -3.86
CA THR A 947 48.07 -9.13 -3.60
C THR A 947 48.63 -8.36 -4.80
N ARG A 948 49.20 -9.06 -5.80
CA ARG A 948 49.76 -8.40 -6.99
C ARG A 948 48.65 -8.03 -7.95
N GLU A 949 47.74 -8.97 -8.22
CA GLU A 949 46.57 -8.70 -9.07
C GLU A 949 45.60 -7.74 -8.39
N SER A 950 45.36 -7.85 -7.08
CA SER A 950 44.47 -6.92 -6.39
C SER A 950 44.94 -5.47 -6.49
N ARG A 951 46.23 -5.21 -6.25
CA ARG A 951 46.83 -3.88 -6.43
C ARG A 951 46.74 -3.38 -7.88
N HIS A 952 46.88 -4.26 -8.86
CA HIS A 952 46.72 -3.89 -10.27
C HIS A 952 45.31 -3.36 -10.54
N TYR A 953 44.27 -4.08 -10.10
CA TYR A 953 42.89 -3.65 -10.29
C TYR A 953 42.54 -2.38 -9.50
N TYR A 954 42.99 -2.23 -8.25
CA TYR A 954 42.82 -0.96 -7.52
C TYR A 954 43.48 0.22 -8.23
N THR A 955 44.63 0.02 -8.88
CA THR A 955 45.29 1.07 -9.68
C THR A 955 44.44 1.48 -10.88
N LEU A 956 43.83 0.51 -11.59
CA LEU A 956 42.92 0.79 -12.69
C LEU A 956 41.67 1.55 -12.22
N ALA A 957 41.08 1.14 -11.09
CA ALA A 957 39.96 1.84 -10.47
C ALA A 957 40.32 3.29 -10.10
N GLN A 958 41.50 3.51 -9.51
CA GLN A 958 41.99 4.85 -9.16
C GLN A 958 42.07 5.77 -10.39
N GLN A 959 42.60 5.25 -11.50
CA GLN A 959 42.72 6.00 -12.75
C GLN A 959 41.36 6.41 -13.30
N LEU A 960 40.40 5.48 -13.32
CA LEU A 960 39.05 5.75 -13.79
C LEU A 960 38.33 6.76 -12.89
N TYR A 961 38.32 6.57 -11.56
CA TYR A 961 37.67 7.54 -10.66
C TYR A 961 38.30 8.92 -10.72
N SER A 962 39.62 9.02 -10.84
CA SER A 962 40.31 10.30 -11.01
C SER A 962 39.87 11.00 -12.29
N LYS A 963 39.74 10.25 -13.39
CA LYS A 963 39.25 10.77 -14.67
C LYS A 963 37.80 11.22 -14.58
N VAL A 964 36.92 10.41 -13.99
CA VAL A 964 35.50 10.73 -13.81
C VAL A 964 35.32 12.00 -12.97
N LEU A 965 36.04 12.09 -11.85
CA LEU A 965 36.01 13.25 -10.97
C LEU A 965 36.44 14.52 -11.70
N ALA A 966 37.56 14.47 -12.43
CA ALA A 966 38.05 15.61 -13.20
C ALA A 966 37.06 16.00 -14.31
N ASN A 967 36.47 15.04 -15.01
CA ASN A 967 35.48 15.32 -16.04
C ASN A 967 34.22 15.97 -15.46
N ALA A 968 33.72 15.46 -14.33
CA ALA A 968 32.54 16.01 -13.67
C ALA A 968 32.78 17.43 -13.12
N GLN A 969 33.95 17.69 -12.56
CA GLN A 969 34.38 19.03 -12.13
C GLN A 969 34.42 20.02 -13.30
N ASN A 970 34.92 19.61 -14.46
CA ASN A 970 35.05 20.49 -15.62
C ASN A 970 33.81 20.57 -16.53
N SER A 971 32.70 19.91 -16.17
CA SER A 971 31.50 19.84 -17.02
C SER A 971 30.41 20.84 -16.61
N GLN A 972 29.40 20.98 -17.47
CA GLN A 972 28.14 21.67 -17.18
C GLN A 972 26.96 20.69 -17.07
N TRP A 973 27.22 19.42 -16.75
CA TRP A 973 26.20 18.38 -16.71
C TRP A 973 25.18 18.67 -15.60
N ALA A 974 23.91 18.43 -15.90
CA ALA A 974 22.81 18.63 -14.93
C ALA A 974 23.00 17.83 -13.63
N ASN A 975 23.66 16.67 -13.68
CA ASN A 975 23.92 15.81 -12.52
C ASN A 975 25.41 15.77 -12.10
N ARG A 976 26.20 16.80 -12.44
CA ARG A 976 27.64 16.80 -12.16
C ARG A 976 27.97 16.66 -10.67
N ASP A 977 27.24 17.35 -9.81
CA ASP A 977 27.51 17.38 -8.36
C ASP A 977 27.35 15.99 -7.72
N ALA A 978 26.32 15.24 -8.14
CA ALA A 978 26.13 13.86 -7.75
C ALA A 978 27.32 12.96 -8.12
N LEU A 979 27.83 13.14 -9.34
CA LEU A 979 28.94 12.35 -9.87
C LEU A 979 30.28 12.76 -9.23
N ILE A 980 30.49 14.05 -8.93
CA ILE A 980 31.62 14.55 -8.13
C ILE A 980 31.61 13.87 -6.76
N ALA A 981 30.49 13.92 -6.04
CA ALA A 981 30.39 13.34 -4.71
C ALA A 981 30.67 11.83 -4.71
N PHE A 982 30.10 11.10 -5.66
CA PHE A 982 30.29 9.66 -5.78
C PHE A 982 31.73 9.29 -6.14
N SER A 983 32.29 9.90 -7.19
CA SER A 983 33.65 9.60 -7.67
C SER A 983 34.73 10.04 -6.68
N ALA A 984 34.57 11.16 -5.98
CA ALA A 984 35.49 11.58 -4.93
C ALA A 984 35.48 10.61 -3.73
N ALA A 985 34.30 10.15 -3.30
CA ALA A 985 34.19 9.16 -2.23
C ALA A 985 34.80 7.80 -2.62
N ASN A 986 34.54 7.32 -3.84
CA ASN A 986 35.12 6.07 -4.33
C ASN A 986 36.64 6.18 -4.50
N LEU A 987 37.14 7.27 -5.07
CA LEU A 987 38.57 7.54 -5.18
C LEU A 987 39.25 7.51 -3.81
N GLY A 988 38.65 8.15 -2.80
CA GLY A 988 39.16 8.14 -1.43
C GLY A 988 39.30 6.74 -0.85
N HIS A 989 38.34 5.83 -1.10
CA HIS A 989 38.44 4.43 -0.65
C HIS A 989 39.56 3.68 -1.37
N VAL A 990 39.67 3.81 -2.69
CA VAL A 990 40.73 3.16 -3.46
C VAL A 990 42.12 3.65 -3.01
N GLU A 991 42.27 4.94 -2.72
CA GLU A 991 43.52 5.52 -2.20
C GLU A 991 43.86 5.05 -0.77
N ILE A 992 42.86 4.67 0.03
CA ILE A 992 43.09 3.99 1.32
C ILE A 992 43.70 2.61 1.08
N TRP A 993 43.13 1.80 0.19
CA TRP A 993 43.59 0.43 -0.08
C TRP A 993 44.98 0.38 -0.73
N LEU A 994 45.27 1.28 -1.67
CA LEU A 994 46.61 1.38 -2.28
C LEU A 994 47.68 1.88 -1.30
N ALA A 995 47.27 2.67 -0.30
CA ALA A 995 48.13 3.28 0.70
C ALA A 995 49.26 4.19 0.16
N GLU A 996 49.10 4.75 -1.05
CA GLU A 996 50.12 5.55 -1.74
C GLU A 996 50.03 7.06 -1.47
N LYS A 997 48.86 7.56 -1.08
CA LYS A 997 48.60 8.99 -0.87
C LYS A 997 48.67 9.42 0.61
N PRO A 998 49.02 10.70 0.88
CA PRO A 998 48.93 11.27 2.23
C PRO A 998 47.49 11.27 2.77
N ILE A 999 47.35 11.07 4.09
CA ILE A 999 46.05 10.99 4.77
C ILE A 999 45.22 12.26 4.58
N GLU A 1000 45.87 13.43 4.58
CA GLU A 1000 45.21 14.73 4.42
C GLU A 1000 44.65 14.93 3.01
N GLU A 1001 45.31 14.39 1.97
CA GLU A 1001 44.83 14.45 0.59
C GLU A 1001 43.57 13.59 0.43
N ILE A 1002 43.60 12.37 0.98
CA ILE A 1002 42.44 11.46 0.98
C ILE A 1002 41.28 12.07 1.77
N ARG A 1003 41.53 12.69 2.93
CA ARG A 1003 40.49 13.33 3.74
C ARG A 1003 39.72 14.40 2.97
N ARG A 1004 40.43 15.25 2.20
CA ARG A 1004 39.80 16.29 1.39
C ARG A 1004 38.80 15.73 0.37
N ARG A 1005 39.07 14.53 -0.18
CA ARG A 1005 38.13 13.84 -1.08
C ARG A 1005 36.80 13.56 -0.38
N PHE A 1006 36.86 13.05 0.85
CA PHE A 1006 35.65 12.79 1.64
C PHE A 1006 34.97 14.08 2.12
N ASP A 1007 35.71 15.15 2.39
CA ASP A 1007 35.14 16.45 2.77
C ASP A 1007 34.31 17.04 1.63
N GLU A 1008 34.87 17.07 0.41
CA GLU A 1008 34.19 17.49 -0.81
C GLU A 1008 32.93 16.65 -1.06
N ALA A 1009 33.08 15.31 -1.06
CA ALA A 1009 31.99 14.39 -1.29
C ALA A 1009 30.87 14.50 -0.27
N LEU A 1010 31.20 14.62 1.03
CA LEU A 1010 30.22 14.67 2.10
C LEU A 1010 29.37 15.95 2.05
N ASN A 1011 29.99 17.10 1.72
CA ASN A 1011 29.28 18.38 1.63
C ASN A 1011 28.25 18.35 0.51
N ILE A 1012 28.65 17.90 -0.67
CA ILE A 1012 27.76 17.79 -1.83
C ILE A 1012 26.67 16.74 -1.59
N ALA A 1013 27.03 15.55 -1.08
CA ALA A 1013 26.08 14.49 -0.79
C ALA A 1013 25.01 14.93 0.22
N ARG A 1014 25.36 15.71 1.24
CA ARG A 1014 24.41 16.28 2.20
C ARG A 1014 23.51 17.35 1.60
N PHE A 1015 23.97 18.11 0.60
CA PHE A 1015 23.14 19.08 -0.12
C PHE A 1015 22.07 18.36 -0.96
N LEU A 1016 22.49 17.34 -1.71
CA LEU A 1016 21.62 16.54 -2.58
C LEU A 1016 20.77 15.50 -1.82
N GLY A 1017 20.98 15.30 -0.52
CA GLY A 1017 20.30 14.27 0.26
C GLY A 1017 20.69 12.82 -0.12
N ARG A 1018 21.92 12.61 -0.62
CA ARG A 1018 22.43 11.29 -1.01
C ARG A 1018 22.98 10.50 0.17
N THR A 1019 22.08 9.98 1.02
CA THR A 1019 22.42 9.26 2.26
C THR A 1019 23.40 8.10 2.06
N HIS A 1020 23.33 7.39 0.93
CA HIS A 1020 24.31 6.34 0.61
C HIS A 1020 25.74 6.87 0.50
N THR A 1021 25.93 7.99 -0.22
CA THR A 1021 27.26 8.60 -0.37
C THR A 1021 27.74 9.20 0.95
N VAL A 1022 26.83 9.72 1.79
CA VAL A 1022 27.12 10.16 3.16
C VAL A 1022 27.64 8.99 4.02
N ALA A 1023 26.94 7.86 4.02
CA ALA A 1023 27.34 6.65 4.74
C ALA A 1023 28.70 6.12 4.27
N TRP A 1024 28.92 6.14 2.95
CA TRP A 1024 30.18 5.76 2.34
C TRP A 1024 31.32 6.68 2.77
N CYS A 1025 31.11 8.00 2.80
CA CYS A 1025 32.10 8.94 3.34
C CYS A 1025 32.40 8.67 4.81
N TYR A 1026 31.40 8.39 5.65
CA TYR A 1026 31.60 8.04 7.06
C TYR A 1026 32.45 6.78 7.21
N ARG A 1027 32.20 5.74 6.41
CA ARG A 1027 33.05 4.55 6.39
C ARG A 1027 34.48 4.91 6.00
N GLY A 1028 34.66 5.73 4.97
CA GLY A 1028 35.95 6.25 4.53
C GLY A 1028 36.72 6.98 5.64
N TYR A 1029 36.06 7.88 6.39
CA TYR A 1029 36.66 8.51 7.58
C TYR A 1029 37.06 7.47 8.63
N GLY A 1030 36.20 6.49 8.90
CA GLY A 1030 36.49 5.40 9.83
C GLY A 1030 37.80 4.67 9.49
N LEU A 1031 37.92 4.21 8.25
CA LEU A 1031 39.12 3.52 7.75
C LEU A 1031 40.36 4.43 7.74
N LEU A 1032 40.19 5.71 7.43
CA LEU A 1032 41.26 6.70 7.44
C LEU A 1032 41.82 6.93 8.86
N GLU A 1033 40.94 7.04 9.87
CA GLU A 1033 41.35 7.19 11.27
C GLU A 1033 41.99 5.89 11.80
N GLN A 1034 41.48 4.71 11.41
CA GLN A 1034 42.09 3.42 11.72
C GLN A 1034 43.52 3.32 11.15
N ARG A 1035 43.72 3.74 9.89
CA ARG A 1035 45.04 3.81 9.26
C ARG A 1035 45.96 4.82 9.96
N SER A 1036 45.42 5.98 10.34
CA SER A 1036 46.16 7.02 11.08
C SER A 1036 46.63 6.51 12.46
N ALA A 1037 45.83 5.68 13.13
CA ALA A 1037 46.23 5.09 14.40
C ALA A 1037 47.48 4.21 14.28
N LYS A 1038 47.62 3.45 13.18
CA LYS A 1038 48.77 2.55 12.92
C LYS A 1038 50.11 3.29 12.79
N THR A 1039 50.10 4.60 12.49
CA THR A 1039 51.33 5.40 12.33
C THR A 1039 51.67 6.25 13.57
N ILE A 1040 50.80 6.25 14.59
CA ILE A 1040 50.96 7.03 15.81
C ILE A 1040 51.67 6.20 16.88
N THR A 1041 52.75 6.72 17.44
CA THR A 1041 53.53 6.04 18.50
C THR A 1041 52.99 6.26 19.91
N SER A 1042 52.14 7.26 20.13
CA SER A 1042 51.57 7.57 21.44
C SER A 1042 50.27 6.80 21.65
N ILE A 1043 50.26 5.87 22.62
CA ILE A 1043 49.08 5.07 23.00
C ILE A 1043 47.83 5.94 23.17
N ARG A 1044 47.93 7.05 23.93
CA ARG A 1044 46.80 7.97 24.14
C ARG A 1044 46.25 8.57 22.85
N ARG A 1045 47.13 8.93 21.90
CA ARG A 1045 46.71 9.49 20.60
C ARG A 1045 46.18 8.39 19.67
N GLN A 1046 46.76 7.20 19.72
CA GLN A 1046 46.30 6.02 18.98
C GLN A 1046 44.88 5.62 19.43
N GLN A 1047 44.64 5.54 20.75
CA GLN A 1047 43.31 5.33 21.32
C GLN A 1047 42.32 6.43 20.89
N SER A 1048 42.73 7.70 20.87
CA SER A 1048 41.87 8.80 20.39
C SER A 1048 41.45 8.58 18.94
N LYS A 1049 42.38 8.21 18.06
CA LYS A 1049 42.09 7.95 16.65
C LYS A 1049 41.22 6.73 16.42
N LEU A 1050 41.44 5.65 17.16
CA LEU A 1050 40.57 4.47 17.08
C LEU A 1050 39.16 4.75 17.60
N LYS A 1051 38.99 5.61 18.63
CA LYS A 1051 37.65 6.07 19.05
C LYS A 1051 36.96 6.93 17.99
N GLU A 1052 37.69 7.81 17.31
CA GLU A 1052 37.17 8.55 16.16
C GLU A 1052 36.75 7.59 15.04
N ALA A 1053 37.58 6.59 14.73
CA ALA A 1053 37.27 5.55 13.75
C ALA A 1053 35.99 4.80 14.11
N GLN A 1054 35.86 4.33 15.36
CA GLN A 1054 34.69 3.63 15.87
C GLN A 1054 33.42 4.47 15.72
N ASN A 1055 33.47 5.76 16.07
CA ASN A 1055 32.32 6.65 15.96
C ASN A 1055 31.87 6.87 14.50
N TRP A 1056 32.82 7.00 13.57
CA TRP A 1056 32.51 7.11 12.14
C TRP A 1056 31.94 5.83 11.57
N LEU A 1057 32.51 4.66 11.89
CA LEU A 1057 32.02 3.36 11.43
C LEU A 1057 30.62 3.06 11.98
N LYS A 1058 30.32 3.40 13.24
CA LYS A 1058 28.96 3.28 13.81
C LYS A 1058 27.95 4.16 13.08
N GLN A 1059 28.32 5.39 12.72
CA GLN A 1059 27.45 6.26 11.91
C GLN A 1059 27.28 5.73 10.48
N ALA A 1060 28.32 5.16 9.88
CA ALA A 1060 28.22 4.52 8.57
C ALA A 1060 27.29 3.32 8.62
N LEU A 1061 27.44 2.47 9.65
CA LEU A 1061 26.64 1.27 9.88
C LEU A 1061 25.15 1.61 10.03
N ASP A 1062 24.80 2.53 10.94
CA ASP A 1062 23.41 2.99 11.13
C ASP A 1062 22.79 3.49 9.83
N ASN A 1063 23.55 4.24 9.01
CA ASN A 1063 23.04 4.68 7.72
C ASN A 1063 22.91 3.53 6.71
N PHE A 1064 23.87 2.60 6.62
CA PHE A 1064 23.78 1.47 5.70
C PHE A 1064 22.65 0.50 6.05
N GLU A 1065 22.43 0.26 7.35
CA GLU A 1065 21.29 -0.51 7.84
C GLU A 1065 19.97 0.15 7.45
N ARG A 1066 19.83 1.46 7.67
CA ARG A 1066 18.67 2.24 7.19
C ARG A 1066 18.54 2.24 5.68
N LEU A 1067 19.63 2.09 4.93
CA LEU A 1067 19.56 2.02 3.47
C LEU A 1067 19.28 0.61 2.94
N GLY A 1068 19.17 -0.39 3.82
CA GLY A 1068 19.00 -1.79 3.43
C GLY A 1068 20.21 -2.38 2.69
N ARG A 1069 21.41 -1.80 2.85
CA ARG A 1069 22.62 -2.16 2.10
C ARG A 1069 23.39 -3.27 2.80
N GLN A 1070 22.85 -4.49 2.79
CA GLN A 1070 23.37 -5.64 3.54
C GLN A 1070 24.87 -5.91 3.34
N GLU A 1071 25.37 -5.79 2.10
CA GLU A 1071 26.80 -5.98 1.82
C GLU A 1071 27.67 -4.93 2.52
N ARG A 1072 27.27 -3.65 2.46
CA ARG A 1072 27.98 -2.56 3.12
C ARG A 1072 27.86 -2.61 4.63
N VAL A 1073 26.75 -3.13 5.17
CA VAL A 1073 26.59 -3.41 6.60
C VAL A 1073 27.68 -4.40 7.03
N LYS A 1074 27.76 -5.57 6.39
CA LYS A 1074 28.76 -6.61 6.71
C LYS A 1074 30.21 -6.09 6.64
N GLU A 1075 30.58 -5.44 5.55
CA GLU A 1075 31.92 -4.86 5.39
C GLU A 1075 32.27 -3.80 6.46
N THR A 1076 31.26 -3.06 6.93
CA THR A 1076 31.44 -2.04 7.97
C THR A 1076 31.50 -2.67 9.35
N GLU A 1077 30.74 -3.74 9.62
CA GLU A 1077 30.81 -4.53 10.86
C GLU A 1077 32.18 -5.20 11.02
N GLU A 1078 32.75 -5.76 9.94
CA GLU A 1078 34.10 -6.32 9.93
C GLU A 1078 35.14 -5.26 10.30
N SER A 1079 35.09 -4.10 9.63
CA SER A 1079 35.99 -2.96 9.92
C SER A 1079 35.82 -2.44 11.36
N LEU A 1080 34.58 -2.39 11.86
CA LEU A 1080 34.27 -1.97 13.23
C LEU A 1080 34.83 -2.97 14.25
N SER A 1081 34.70 -4.26 13.98
CA SER A 1081 35.23 -5.33 14.83
C SER A 1081 36.75 -5.26 14.94
N GLU A 1082 37.46 -4.98 13.84
CA GLU A 1082 38.91 -4.74 13.86
C GLU A 1082 39.30 -3.54 14.73
N VAL A 1083 38.56 -2.44 14.64
CA VAL A 1083 38.80 -1.24 15.46
C VAL A 1083 38.52 -1.52 16.94
N GLU A 1084 37.47 -2.28 17.26
CA GLU A 1084 37.11 -2.64 18.63
C GLU A 1084 38.13 -3.60 19.24
N ALA A 1085 38.65 -4.57 18.49
CA ALA A 1085 39.76 -5.42 18.90
C ALA A 1085 41.02 -4.60 19.19
N ALA A 1086 41.41 -3.69 18.28
CA ALA A 1086 42.56 -2.82 18.49
C ALA A 1086 42.42 -1.87 19.69
N LEU A 1087 41.19 -1.45 20.03
CA LEU A 1087 40.92 -0.67 21.23
C LEU A 1087 41.03 -1.50 22.52
N ALA A 1088 40.59 -2.76 22.47
CA ALA A 1088 40.70 -3.68 23.60
C ALA A 1088 42.16 -3.98 23.91
N ASP A 1089 42.97 -4.27 22.88
CA ASP A 1089 44.41 -4.54 23.02
C ASP A 1089 45.16 -3.36 23.68
N LEU A 1090 44.80 -2.12 23.33
CA LEU A 1090 45.38 -0.90 23.92
C LEU A 1090 44.80 -0.53 25.29
N GLY A 1091 43.73 -1.20 25.75
CA GLY A 1091 43.10 -0.99 27.05
C GLY A 1091 43.59 -1.95 28.14
N GLU A 1092 44.24 -3.05 27.74
CA GLU A 1092 44.88 -4.03 28.63
C GLU A 1092 46.35 -3.66 28.97
N GLU A 1093 46.97 -2.74 28.22
CA GLU A 1093 48.27 -2.08 28.53
C GLU A 1093 48.12 -0.82 29.40
#